data_AF-A0A4Q7EBI2-F1
#
_entry.id   AF-A0A4Q7EBI2-F1
#
_cell.length_a   1.000
_cell.length_b   1.000
_cell.length_c   1.000
_cell.angle_alpha   90.00
_cell.angle_beta   90.00
_cell.angle_gamma   90.00
#
_symmetry.space_group_name_H-M   'P 1'
#
loop_
_entity.id
_entity.type
_entity.pdbx_description
1 polymer ?
#
loop_
_entity_poly.entity_id
_entity_poly.type
_entity_poly.pdbx_seq_one_letter_code
_entity_poly.pdbx_strand_id
1 'polypeptide(L)'
;MAKRTTKILTPVAASIALSLGLSGCSLFDDDDNNVPVKPTNPSVEGSVNANFNVSISGKAVKGTLSGAMISVKTVDAQGNKVDLAYRTQAGEESATETAETEEAAKAKASAKLISANPAELKTTSNGFYEIFVDENFSGPVYITVTTTKEGDALVKCDAFAGCGAGSAVKVDDGSVFKENGKIDFGEWYKDDLELSVVKLITPASSDSATTAKRGPSFADGDDGFYRANLSVFTSTAARILLGAGNAIDAASVGAASTQVIQQLVGDVSLVAALANDLSLGGAIDFTSVDGSEKLDAGALVLIQVASSLQSLAGKEGRALGEVLTELSADVETGNLANSQTFTRLKDEAKKAGNVLSAIVSGDQAAIKAALIDAGVSEEDIDDVATDIKSAVDTAVNNGATSEDDLKDDIDTVVDQLDDIGNGDASSDKQSEAILASVEASQTALEGSDTTLAGFATSLETVKALGADLSTKEKAVEYGAAAAVLNTQFTAAIDVDADGDNLGKLLSREFATAEQLVSAATQLVTQNAKYQPTLDQANALLTQVTALIAQKDQLSADIATELAAANTKIEEFGAALDAAKKASDDSLVAANNDKQAADEKRAVFETQLLVAQAAVRAITDQDSAASALSELSKAQTALMESVTAYQSAETSANTALTLANAYKAEALNQNEPTDSADQAIGEANTLIEDAKAALISLDVADSQLSIDSNTALGKQGSDKLVNISFVTKEGADAAFNAGEIIYDVMKDIWDSGLDSGNHSGTAPNFPDWTYSYDTDTYALSLENTKGDEKLAANGQVNSGAQSKILFTWSGYMTADSGQKVAITSPDLAECERWAIDAIDMPNASCSVLYVEGSIQKVEDARDFDVSRGKTFNLVEFVDGPYGFNGHFYSELTAVDQQGNPSPLFVNNTTELASIELKGMSEGTAFTAHFDIRNEDDNDDLGMAKVSIDNFNGYVFDVSLIDGEGPLLGNVSLNNDTNVPVHVGNVEEITNGFRIDYINGESIEYTDIDFLGQSNN
;
A
#
# COMPACT_ATOMS: atom_id res chain seq x y z
N MET A 1 -38.15 13.59 -79.45
CA MET A 1 -39.15 13.12 -78.48
C MET A 1 -38.78 11.72 -78.08
N ALA A 2 -38.32 11.68 -76.85
CA ALA A 2 -39.27 11.69 -75.74
C ALA A 2 -39.83 10.28 -75.71
N LYS A 3 -39.13 9.52 -74.89
CA LYS A 3 -38.64 8.20 -75.22
C LYS A 3 -39.15 7.27 -74.13
N ARG A 4 -39.97 6.27 -74.47
CA ARG A 4 -39.70 5.02 -75.21
C ARG A 4 -39.20 3.92 -74.24
N THR A 5 -39.96 2.82 -74.25
CA THR A 5 -39.50 1.40 -74.25
C THR A 5 -38.80 0.85 -73.00
N THR A 6 -38.88 -0.42 -72.57
CA THR A 6 -39.63 -1.65 -72.97
C THR A 6 -39.58 -2.68 -71.82
N LYS A 7 -40.59 -3.58 -71.79
CA LYS A 7 -40.58 -5.06 -71.54
C LYS A 7 -39.94 -5.67 -70.27
N ILE A 8 -40.76 -6.44 -69.55
CA ILE A 8 -40.55 -7.80 -68.95
C ILE A 8 -41.99 -8.39 -68.80
N LEU A 9 -42.57 -9.34 -69.57
CA LEU A 9 -42.30 -10.78 -69.85
C LEU A 9 -42.00 -11.59 -68.57
N THR A 10 -42.79 -12.51 -68.03
CA THR A 10 -44.02 -13.24 -68.41
C THR A 10 -44.36 -14.07 -67.15
N PRO A 11 -45.62 -14.18 -66.67
CA PRO A 11 -45.94 -15.11 -65.58
C PRO A 11 -46.02 -16.51 -66.18
N VAL A 12 -45.41 -17.51 -65.55
CA VAL A 12 -46.07 -18.31 -64.51
C VAL A 12 -47.45 -18.75 -64.96
N ALA A 13 -47.61 -20.06 -64.97
CA ALA A 13 -48.86 -20.76 -65.08
C ALA A 13 -49.46 -20.76 -66.50
N ALA A 14 -50.10 -21.82 -66.92
CA ALA A 14 -50.69 -22.84 -66.09
C ALA A 14 -50.67 -24.11 -66.91
N SER A 15 -50.11 -25.16 -66.30
CA SER A 15 -50.76 -26.48 -66.25
C SER A 15 -50.90 -27.20 -67.60
N ILE A 16 -50.51 -28.47 -67.73
CA ILE A 16 -51.45 -29.61 -67.74
C ILE A 16 -50.56 -30.76 -68.26
N ALA A 17 -50.19 -31.73 -67.42
CA ALA A 17 -51.02 -32.90 -67.16
C ALA A 17 -51.38 -33.66 -68.46
N LEU A 18 -50.44 -34.45 -68.95
CA LEU A 18 -50.68 -35.60 -69.83
C LEU A 18 -49.51 -36.60 -69.66
N SER A 19 -49.47 -37.31 -68.53
CA SER A 19 -49.94 -38.70 -68.44
C SER A 19 -49.05 -39.70 -69.19
N LEU A 20 -48.15 -40.35 -68.46
CA LEU A 20 -47.79 -41.74 -68.72
C LEU A 20 -48.53 -42.60 -67.68
N GLY A 21 -49.56 -43.34 -68.11
CA GLY A 21 -50.11 -44.47 -67.37
C GLY A 21 -49.10 -45.62 -67.29
N LEU A 22 -49.26 -46.65 -66.47
CA LEU A 22 -50.41 -47.54 -66.34
C LEU A 22 -50.20 -48.41 -65.08
N SER A 23 -51.22 -48.79 -64.29
CA SER A 23 -52.20 -49.86 -64.58
C SER A 23 -53.07 -50.04 -63.31
N GLY A 24 -54.37 -50.39 -63.24
CA GLY A 24 -55.46 -50.75 -64.15
C GLY A 24 -56.82 -50.71 -63.36
N CYS A 25 -57.95 -50.89 -64.07
CA CYS A 25 -59.37 -50.58 -63.77
C CYS A 25 -60.04 -50.96 -62.41
N SER A 26 -60.88 -50.05 -61.85
CA SER A 26 -62.37 -50.10 -61.75
C SER A 26 -62.89 -49.00 -60.76
N LEU A 27 -63.36 -47.82 -61.21
CA LEU A 27 -64.76 -47.42 -61.54
C LEU A 27 -65.72 -47.22 -60.32
N PHE A 28 -66.31 -46.01 -60.26
CA PHE A 28 -67.43 -45.51 -59.42
C PHE A 28 -67.06 -45.14 -57.97
N ASP A 29 -67.45 -44.01 -57.39
CA ASP A 29 -68.33 -42.92 -57.81
C ASP A 29 -68.09 -41.71 -56.88
N ASP A 30 -68.41 -40.54 -57.41
CA ASP A 30 -68.98 -39.35 -56.78
C ASP A 30 -68.53 -38.86 -55.40
N ASP A 31 -68.35 -37.53 -55.37
CA ASP A 31 -68.74 -36.60 -54.30
C ASP A 31 -68.56 -37.11 -52.87
N ASP A 32 -67.41 -36.78 -52.28
CA ASP A 32 -67.32 -36.02 -51.04
C ASP A 32 -65.89 -36.06 -50.49
N ASN A 33 -65.45 -34.94 -49.94
CA ASN A 33 -64.33 -34.80 -49.01
C ASN A 33 -62.88 -35.02 -49.51
N ASN A 34 -62.13 -33.91 -49.42
CA ASN A 34 -60.68 -33.77 -49.29
C ASN A 34 -59.80 -33.81 -50.55
N VAL A 35 -59.60 -32.62 -51.11
CA VAL A 35 -58.34 -32.23 -51.77
C VAL A 35 -57.20 -32.28 -50.74
N PRO A 36 -56.06 -32.95 -51.00
CA PRO A 36 -54.87 -32.82 -50.17
C PRO A 36 -54.29 -31.41 -50.36
N VAL A 37 -54.34 -30.61 -49.29
CA VAL A 37 -53.59 -29.35 -49.18
C VAL A 37 -52.11 -29.69 -49.45
N LYS A 38 -51.45 -29.05 -50.43
CA LYS A 38 -49.98 -28.84 -50.30
C LYS A 38 -49.86 -28.17 -48.93
N PRO A 39 -49.15 -28.69 -47.92
CA PRO A 39 -49.02 -27.91 -46.71
C PRO A 39 -48.37 -26.60 -47.14
N THR A 40 -49.12 -25.49 -47.13
CA THR A 40 -48.64 -24.35 -46.35
C THR A 40 -48.31 -25.00 -45.04
N ASN A 41 -47.04 -25.34 -44.80
CA ASN A 41 -46.60 -25.56 -43.43
C ASN A 41 -47.20 -24.36 -42.70
N PRO A 42 -48.15 -24.57 -41.76
CA PRO A 42 -48.76 -23.44 -41.08
C PRO A 42 -47.58 -22.69 -40.49
N SER A 43 -47.32 -21.46 -40.98
CA SER A 43 -46.27 -20.66 -40.39
C SER A 43 -46.74 -20.36 -38.98
N VAL A 44 -46.06 -20.92 -37.99
CA VAL A 44 -46.39 -20.70 -36.59
C VAL A 44 -45.70 -19.40 -36.19
N GLU A 45 -46.44 -18.52 -35.51
CA GLU A 45 -45.86 -17.33 -34.87
C GLU A 45 -45.17 -17.75 -33.58
N GLY A 46 -43.95 -17.26 -33.38
CA GLY A 46 -43.21 -17.38 -32.14
C GLY A 46 -42.85 -16.00 -31.63
N SER A 47 -43.18 -15.72 -30.37
CA SER A 47 -42.85 -14.46 -29.69
C SER A 47 -41.84 -14.70 -28.57
N VAL A 48 -40.93 -13.75 -28.39
CA VAL A 48 -39.96 -13.68 -27.30
C VAL A 48 -40.07 -12.29 -26.68
N ASN A 49 -40.27 -12.25 -25.36
CA ASN A 49 -40.25 -11.02 -24.57
C ASN A 49 -38.94 -10.99 -23.78
N ALA A 50 -38.29 -9.83 -23.71
CA ALA A 50 -37.09 -9.61 -22.91
C ALA A 50 -37.30 -8.36 -22.05
N ASN A 51 -36.86 -8.43 -20.79
CA ASN A 51 -36.95 -7.32 -19.85
C ASN A 51 -35.55 -6.90 -19.41
N PHE A 52 -35.01 -5.86 -20.04
CA PHE A 52 -33.64 -5.41 -19.85
C PHE A 52 -33.50 -4.60 -18.55
N ASN A 53 -33.57 -5.24 -17.39
CA ASN A 53 -33.48 -4.57 -16.09
C ASN A 53 -32.25 -4.95 -15.26
N VAL A 54 -31.41 -5.87 -15.75
CA VAL A 54 -30.15 -6.20 -15.08
C VAL A 54 -29.07 -5.28 -15.63
N SER A 55 -28.56 -4.36 -14.81
CA SER A 55 -27.49 -3.43 -15.18
C SER A 55 -26.12 -4.07 -14.94
N ILE A 56 -25.22 -3.90 -15.90
CA ILE A 56 -23.80 -4.25 -15.78
C ILE A 56 -23.00 -3.00 -16.13
N SER A 57 -22.21 -2.49 -15.18
CA SER A 57 -21.43 -1.27 -15.33
C SER A 57 -19.97 -1.46 -14.93
N GLY A 58 -19.08 -0.60 -15.43
CA GLY A 58 -17.67 -0.64 -15.07
C GLY A 58 -16.83 0.46 -15.70
N LYS A 59 -15.57 0.55 -15.29
CA LYS A 59 -14.53 1.40 -15.90
C LYS A 59 -13.55 0.52 -16.69
N ALA A 60 -13.08 1.01 -17.84
CA ALA A 60 -12.02 0.39 -18.63
C ALA A 60 -10.72 1.17 -18.45
N VAL A 61 -9.81 0.60 -17.64
CA VAL A 61 -8.64 1.32 -17.15
C VAL A 61 -7.37 0.48 -17.27
N LYS A 62 -6.41 1.09 -17.96
CA LYS A 62 -5.02 0.66 -18.15
C LYS A 62 -4.11 1.92 -18.17
N GLY A 63 -4.66 3.06 -17.76
CA GLY A 63 -4.71 4.35 -18.47
C GLY A 63 -6.14 4.56 -19.00
N THR A 64 -6.79 5.67 -18.67
CA THR A 64 -8.21 5.86 -19.03
C THR A 64 -8.45 5.68 -20.53
N LEU A 65 -9.42 4.83 -20.90
CA LEU A 65 -9.78 4.58 -22.30
C LEU A 65 -10.99 5.43 -22.70
N SER A 66 -10.73 6.56 -23.36
CA SER A 66 -11.78 7.49 -23.77
C SER A 66 -12.28 7.17 -25.18
N GLY A 67 -13.61 7.07 -25.35
CA GLY A 67 -14.25 6.84 -26.65
C GLY A 67 -13.97 5.47 -27.27
N ALA A 68 -13.55 4.50 -26.47
CA ALA A 68 -13.20 3.14 -26.89
C ALA A 68 -14.44 2.31 -27.22
N MET A 69 -14.34 1.42 -28.22
CA MET A 69 -15.48 0.62 -28.70
C MET A 69 -15.78 -0.55 -27.75
N ILE A 70 -17.04 -0.73 -27.39
CA ILE A 70 -17.52 -1.81 -26.51
C ILE A 70 -18.22 -2.90 -27.32
N SER A 71 -17.87 -4.17 -27.05
CA SER A 71 -18.55 -5.35 -27.57
C SER A 71 -18.98 -6.27 -26.43
N VAL A 72 -20.20 -6.79 -26.51
CA VAL A 72 -20.82 -7.64 -25.49
C VAL A 72 -21.20 -8.99 -26.11
N LYS A 73 -20.75 -10.07 -25.51
CA LYS A 73 -21.05 -11.45 -25.90
C LYS A 73 -21.37 -12.30 -24.67
N THR A 74 -21.84 -13.52 -24.88
CA THR A 74 -21.92 -14.54 -23.84
C THR A 74 -21.07 -15.75 -24.26
N VAL A 75 -20.78 -16.63 -23.30
CA VAL A 75 -20.02 -17.87 -23.52
C VAL A 75 -20.97 -19.04 -23.37
N ASP A 76 -21.11 -19.86 -24.42
CA ASP A 76 -21.96 -21.04 -24.37
C ASP A 76 -21.35 -22.17 -23.52
N ALA A 77 -22.13 -23.23 -23.27
CA ALA A 77 -21.69 -24.39 -22.48
C ALA A 77 -20.53 -25.18 -23.11
N GLN A 78 -20.11 -24.84 -24.34
CA GLN A 78 -18.97 -25.42 -25.04
C GLN A 78 -17.75 -24.47 -25.05
N GLY A 79 -17.85 -23.31 -24.40
CA GLY A 79 -16.79 -22.30 -24.36
C GLY A 79 -16.74 -21.37 -25.58
N ASN A 80 -17.72 -21.41 -26.49
CA ASN A 80 -17.73 -20.53 -27.66
C ASN A 80 -18.39 -19.18 -27.35
N LYS A 81 -17.83 -18.11 -27.91
CA LYS A 81 -18.41 -16.76 -27.83
C LYS A 81 -19.62 -16.67 -28.78
N VAL A 82 -20.79 -16.35 -28.23
CA VAL A 82 -22.06 -16.15 -28.98
C VAL A 82 -22.68 -14.79 -28.66
N ASP A 83 -23.49 -14.26 -29.57
CA ASP A 83 -24.07 -12.92 -29.41
C ASP A 83 -25.14 -12.90 -28.30
N LEU A 84 -25.11 -11.86 -27.47
CA LEU A 84 -26.07 -11.60 -26.39
C LEU A 84 -26.91 -10.37 -26.74
N ALA A 85 -28.21 -10.37 -26.42
CA ALA A 85 -29.04 -9.17 -26.55
C ALA A 85 -28.77 -8.21 -25.38
N TYR A 86 -28.52 -6.93 -25.65
CA TYR A 86 -28.26 -5.91 -24.63
C TYR A 86 -28.74 -4.51 -25.06
N ARG A 87 -28.99 -3.62 -24.09
CA ARG A 87 -29.44 -2.24 -24.30
C ARG A 87 -28.60 -1.23 -23.51
N THR A 88 -28.74 0.06 -23.84
CA THR A 88 -28.09 1.17 -23.12
C THR A 88 -29.01 1.83 -22.09
N GLN A 89 -30.26 1.38 -21.99
CA GLN A 89 -31.26 1.86 -21.03
C GLN A 89 -32.17 0.70 -20.63
N ALA A 90 -32.69 0.76 -19.40
CA ALA A 90 -33.63 -0.23 -18.92
C ALA A 90 -34.97 -0.20 -19.67
N GLY A 91 -35.60 -1.36 -19.88
CA GLY A 91 -36.92 -1.42 -20.51
C GLY A 91 -37.35 -2.80 -21.03
N GLU A 92 -38.63 -2.89 -21.39
CA GLU A 92 -39.25 -4.09 -21.93
C GLU A 92 -39.35 -4.06 -23.46
N GLU A 93 -38.95 -5.15 -24.11
CA GLU A 93 -39.10 -5.34 -25.55
C GLU A 93 -39.69 -6.71 -25.90
N SER A 94 -40.40 -6.79 -27.03
CA SER A 94 -40.90 -8.05 -27.56
C SER A 94 -40.64 -8.16 -29.06
N ALA A 95 -40.26 -9.36 -29.50
CA ALA A 95 -40.09 -9.71 -30.90
C ALA A 95 -41.02 -10.86 -31.26
N THR A 96 -41.68 -10.77 -32.42
CA THR A 96 -42.51 -11.85 -32.97
C THR A 96 -42.09 -12.13 -34.40
N GLU A 97 -41.88 -13.40 -34.72
CA GLU A 97 -41.45 -13.88 -36.03
C GLU A 97 -42.21 -15.15 -36.44
N THR A 98 -42.12 -15.54 -37.72
CA THR A 98 -42.82 -16.72 -38.26
C THR A 98 -41.87 -17.75 -38.86
N ALA A 99 -42.14 -19.04 -38.63
CA ALA A 99 -41.40 -20.15 -39.23
C ALA A 99 -42.25 -21.43 -39.36
N GLU A 100 -41.68 -22.49 -39.94
CA GLU A 100 -42.36 -23.77 -40.14
C GLU A 100 -42.60 -24.56 -38.82
N THR A 101 -41.89 -24.20 -37.75
CA THR A 101 -42.09 -24.71 -36.39
C THR A 101 -42.05 -23.55 -35.38
N GLU A 102 -42.65 -23.75 -34.21
CA GLU A 102 -42.63 -22.76 -33.14
C GLU A 102 -41.20 -22.49 -32.65
N GLU A 103 -40.34 -23.51 -32.51
CA GLU A 103 -38.95 -23.31 -32.10
C GLU A 103 -38.16 -22.47 -33.12
N ALA A 104 -38.36 -22.73 -34.42
CA ALA A 104 -37.70 -21.95 -35.47
C ALA A 104 -38.22 -20.50 -35.51
N ALA A 105 -39.48 -20.28 -35.14
CA ALA A 105 -40.07 -18.94 -35.08
C ALA A 105 -39.53 -18.16 -33.87
N LYS A 106 -39.44 -18.80 -32.69
CA LYS A 106 -38.81 -18.21 -31.49
C LYS A 106 -37.32 -17.93 -31.70
N ALA A 107 -36.57 -18.83 -32.35
CA ALA A 107 -35.16 -18.58 -32.67
C ALA A 107 -34.96 -17.34 -33.57
N LYS A 108 -35.85 -17.12 -34.54
CA LYS A 108 -35.84 -15.90 -35.35
C LYS A 108 -36.21 -14.66 -34.53
N ALA A 109 -37.18 -14.76 -33.63
CA ALA A 109 -37.55 -13.68 -32.74
C ALA A 109 -36.40 -13.30 -31.78
N SER A 110 -35.67 -14.28 -31.22
CA SER A 110 -34.45 -14.04 -30.44
C SER A 110 -33.34 -13.39 -31.28
N ALA A 111 -33.11 -13.88 -32.50
CA ALA A 111 -32.13 -13.27 -33.41
C ALA A 111 -32.48 -11.82 -33.77
N LYS A 112 -33.78 -11.47 -33.81
CA LYS A 112 -34.25 -10.10 -34.01
C LYS A 112 -33.90 -9.20 -32.83
N LEU A 113 -34.08 -9.67 -31.59
CA LEU A 113 -33.68 -8.93 -30.38
C LEU A 113 -32.18 -8.66 -30.34
N ILE A 114 -31.36 -9.64 -30.76
CA ILE A 114 -29.89 -9.49 -30.91
C ILE A 114 -29.55 -8.49 -32.03
N SER A 115 -30.22 -8.57 -33.19
CA SER A 115 -29.97 -7.63 -34.30
C SER A 115 -30.36 -6.18 -33.98
N ALA A 116 -31.14 -5.97 -32.92
CA ALA A 116 -31.52 -4.65 -32.41
C ALA A 116 -30.54 -4.09 -31.37
N ASN A 117 -29.41 -4.77 -31.11
CA ASN A 117 -28.33 -4.22 -30.31
C ASN A 117 -27.81 -2.90 -30.90
N PRO A 118 -27.26 -1.98 -30.07
CA PRO A 118 -26.68 -0.73 -30.52
C PRO A 118 -25.62 -0.95 -31.61
N ALA A 119 -25.68 -0.15 -32.69
CA ALA A 119 -24.69 -0.24 -33.77
C ALA A 119 -23.29 0.22 -33.33
N GLU A 120 -23.22 1.20 -32.43
CA GLU A 120 -21.99 1.64 -31.75
C GLU A 120 -22.29 1.85 -30.27
N LEU A 121 -21.40 1.37 -29.41
CA LEU A 121 -21.36 1.64 -27.98
C LEU A 121 -19.92 2.01 -27.62
N LYS A 122 -19.73 3.15 -26.95
CA LYS A 122 -18.40 3.69 -26.62
C LYS A 122 -18.30 4.05 -25.14
N THR A 123 -17.09 3.98 -24.59
CA THR A 123 -16.80 4.47 -23.25
C THR A 123 -16.92 6.00 -23.17
N THR A 124 -17.20 6.52 -21.98
CA THR A 124 -17.15 7.97 -21.70
C THR A 124 -15.70 8.47 -21.67
N SER A 125 -15.50 9.78 -21.46
CA SER A 125 -14.17 10.37 -21.27
C SER A 125 -13.38 9.74 -20.13
N ASN A 126 -14.08 9.22 -19.11
CA ASN A 126 -13.49 8.63 -17.91
C ASN A 126 -13.44 7.10 -18.01
N GLY A 127 -13.62 6.52 -19.20
CA GLY A 127 -13.58 5.08 -19.42
C GLY A 127 -14.80 4.31 -18.92
N PHE A 128 -15.86 4.99 -18.47
CA PHE A 128 -17.06 4.36 -17.92
C PHE A 128 -17.98 3.81 -19.01
N TYR A 129 -18.70 2.74 -18.69
CA TYR A 129 -19.78 2.19 -19.51
C TYR A 129 -20.87 1.51 -18.67
N GLU A 130 -22.07 1.40 -19.23
CA GLU A 130 -23.20 0.68 -18.64
C GLU A 130 -24.02 -0.01 -19.74
N ILE A 131 -24.45 -1.24 -19.48
CA ILE A 131 -25.32 -2.03 -20.36
C ILE A 131 -26.42 -2.73 -19.55
N PHE A 132 -27.54 -3.02 -20.21
CA PHE A 132 -28.67 -3.73 -19.62
C PHE A 132 -28.92 -5.05 -20.34
N VAL A 133 -29.06 -6.15 -19.57
CA VAL A 133 -29.37 -7.49 -20.06
C VAL A 133 -30.73 -7.98 -19.51
N ASP A 134 -31.30 -9.01 -20.14
CA ASP A 134 -32.60 -9.58 -19.76
C ASP A 134 -32.56 -10.11 -18.32
N GLU A 135 -33.58 -9.79 -17.50
CA GLU A 135 -33.74 -10.27 -16.12
C GLU A 135 -33.79 -11.80 -16.01
N ASN A 136 -34.17 -12.48 -17.10
CA ASN A 136 -34.23 -13.93 -17.16
C ASN A 136 -32.92 -14.57 -17.63
N PHE A 137 -31.90 -13.77 -17.99
CA PHE A 137 -30.59 -14.28 -18.37
C PHE A 137 -29.82 -14.76 -17.14
N SER A 138 -29.16 -15.90 -17.26
CA SER A 138 -28.17 -16.37 -16.30
C SER A 138 -27.04 -17.06 -17.05
N GLY A 139 -25.80 -16.75 -16.66
CA GLY A 139 -24.60 -17.24 -17.30
C GLY A 139 -23.53 -16.16 -17.44
N PRO A 140 -22.39 -16.48 -18.06
CA PRO A 140 -21.27 -15.57 -18.23
C PRO A 140 -21.55 -14.54 -19.34
N VAL A 141 -21.27 -13.28 -19.05
CA VAL A 141 -21.22 -12.16 -19.99
C VAL A 141 -19.76 -11.80 -20.22
N TYR A 142 -19.35 -11.75 -21.49
CA TYR A 142 -18.01 -11.40 -21.91
C TYR A 142 -18.03 -10.01 -22.55
N ILE A 143 -17.33 -9.07 -21.92
CA ILE A 143 -17.29 -7.66 -22.34
C ILE A 143 -15.87 -7.34 -22.80
N THR A 144 -15.75 -6.67 -23.94
CA THR A 144 -14.47 -6.25 -24.53
C THR A 144 -14.51 -4.77 -24.85
N VAL A 145 -13.43 -4.05 -24.51
CA VAL A 145 -13.21 -2.64 -24.86
C VAL A 145 -11.96 -2.53 -25.72
N THR A 146 -12.07 -1.89 -26.88
CA THR A 146 -11.00 -1.81 -27.88
C THR A 146 -10.69 -0.38 -28.30
N THR A 147 -9.40 -0.03 -28.33
CA THR A 147 -8.85 1.17 -28.97
C THR A 147 -8.01 0.78 -30.18
N THR A 148 -7.93 1.67 -31.17
CA THR A 148 -7.11 1.45 -32.37
C THR A 148 -6.39 2.74 -32.77
N LYS A 149 -5.15 2.64 -33.26
CA LYS A 149 -4.35 3.79 -33.72
C LYS A 149 -5.02 4.65 -34.80
N GLU A 150 -5.82 4.01 -35.65
CA GLU A 150 -6.54 4.64 -36.76
C GLU A 150 -7.91 5.23 -36.34
N GLY A 151 -8.34 5.00 -35.10
CA GLY A 151 -9.63 5.42 -34.58
C GLY A 151 -9.61 6.75 -33.82
N ASP A 152 -10.76 7.14 -33.27
CA ASP A 152 -10.91 8.37 -32.46
C ASP A 152 -10.70 8.13 -30.96
N ALA A 153 -10.56 6.87 -30.53
CA ALA A 153 -10.36 6.51 -29.14
C ALA A 153 -8.95 6.92 -28.67
N LEU A 154 -8.84 7.28 -27.39
CA LEU A 154 -7.61 7.75 -26.76
C LEU A 154 -7.26 6.90 -25.53
N VAL A 155 -5.96 6.78 -25.28
CA VAL A 155 -5.36 6.15 -24.11
C VAL A 155 -4.61 7.23 -23.33
N LYS A 156 -4.83 7.32 -22.01
CA LYS A 156 -4.05 8.20 -21.14
C LYS A 156 -2.79 7.49 -20.65
N CYS A 157 -1.65 8.18 -20.68
CA CYS A 157 -0.39 7.65 -20.18
C CYS A 157 -0.33 7.76 -18.66
N ASP A 158 -0.25 6.62 -17.96
CA ASP A 158 -0.19 6.56 -16.49
C ASP A 158 1.18 6.12 -15.96
N ALA A 159 2.17 5.92 -16.84
CA ALA A 159 3.53 5.53 -16.49
C ALA A 159 4.43 6.72 -16.13
N PHE A 160 5.10 6.66 -14.98
CA PHE A 160 6.01 7.72 -14.51
C PHE A 160 7.20 7.98 -15.43
N ALA A 161 7.71 6.96 -16.10
CA ALA A 161 8.80 7.08 -17.08
C ALA A 161 8.32 7.43 -18.51
N GLY A 162 7.03 7.72 -18.67
CA GLY A 162 6.40 7.96 -19.97
C GLY A 162 6.09 6.67 -20.75
N CYS A 163 5.28 6.84 -21.80
CA CYS A 163 4.75 5.75 -22.65
C CYS A 163 5.53 5.54 -23.95
N GLY A 164 6.72 6.14 -24.05
CA GLY A 164 7.65 5.96 -25.17
C GLY A 164 7.62 7.08 -26.22
N ALA A 165 8.15 6.78 -27.41
CA ALA A 165 8.26 7.75 -28.50
C ALA A 165 6.93 7.84 -29.28
N GLY A 166 6.45 9.06 -29.52
CA GLY A 166 5.14 9.26 -30.14
C GLY A 166 4.73 10.72 -30.27
N SER A 167 3.45 10.96 -30.52
CA SER A 167 2.88 12.30 -30.49
C SER A 167 1.63 12.25 -29.64
N ALA A 168 1.65 12.98 -28.52
CA ALA A 168 0.48 13.21 -27.71
C ALA A 168 -0.64 13.88 -28.51
N VAL A 169 -1.86 13.69 -28.06
CA VAL A 169 -3.08 14.29 -28.60
C VAL A 169 -3.53 15.36 -27.63
N LYS A 170 -3.67 16.59 -28.12
CA LYS A 170 -4.22 17.68 -27.34
C LYS A 170 -5.71 17.48 -27.11
N VAL A 171 -6.13 17.49 -25.85
CA VAL A 171 -7.52 17.52 -25.40
C VAL A 171 -7.72 18.65 -24.39
N ASP A 172 -8.94 19.19 -24.31
CA ASP A 172 -9.27 20.29 -23.40
C ASP A 172 -9.77 19.74 -22.05
N ASP A 173 -8.89 19.04 -21.31
CA ASP A 173 -9.24 18.37 -20.04
C ASP A 173 -8.29 18.69 -18.87
N GLY A 174 -7.36 19.64 -19.07
CA GLY A 174 -6.36 20.00 -18.07
C GLY A 174 -5.06 19.19 -18.12
N SER A 175 -4.92 18.21 -19.02
CA SER A 175 -3.65 17.53 -19.26
C SER A 175 -2.55 18.48 -19.76
N VAL A 176 -1.34 18.34 -19.20
CA VAL A 176 -0.15 19.07 -19.66
C VAL A 176 0.27 18.48 -21.01
N PHE A 177 0.46 19.33 -22.01
CA PHE A 177 0.77 18.90 -23.38
C PHE A 177 2.15 19.42 -23.80
N LYS A 178 3.08 18.51 -24.07
CA LYS A 178 4.46 18.80 -24.50
C LYS A 178 4.70 18.33 -25.93
N GLU A 179 5.13 19.26 -26.79
CA GLU A 179 5.56 18.92 -28.15
C GLU A 179 7.05 18.51 -28.17
N ASN A 180 7.41 17.43 -27.46
CA ASN A 180 8.79 16.91 -27.38
C ASN A 180 9.02 15.61 -28.18
N GLY A 181 7.98 15.05 -28.82
CA GLY A 181 8.06 13.81 -29.61
C GLY A 181 8.08 12.53 -28.77
N LYS A 182 7.73 12.64 -27.49
CA LYS A 182 7.47 11.53 -26.56
C LYS A 182 6.02 11.63 -26.07
N ILE A 183 5.61 10.65 -25.28
CA ILE A 183 4.34 10.64 -24.57
C ILE A 183 4.68 10.58 -23.09
N ASP A 184 4.42 11.68 -22.39
CA ASP A 184 4.76 11.85 -20.97
C ASP A 184 3.58 11.46 -20.06
N PHE A 185 3.85 11.37 -18.76
CA PHE A 185 2.83 11.07 -17.75
C PHE A 185 1.66 12.07 -17.84
N GLY A 186 0.43 11.56 -17.85
CA GLY A 186 -0.80 12.36 -17.94
C GLY A 186 -1.24 12.72 -19.36
N GLU A 187 -0.42 12.48 -20.38
CA GLU A 187 -0.74 12.81 -21.77
C GLU A 187 -1.64 11.77 -22.46
N TRP A 188 -2.51 12.23 -23.34
CA TRP A 188 -3.35 11.37 -24.17
C TRP A 188 -2.63 10.98 -25.47
N TYR A 189 -2.78 9.74 -25.91
CA TYR A 189 -2.22 9.25 -27.16
C TYR A 189 -3.10 8.17 -27.79
N LYS A 190 -2.72 7.71 -28.99
CA LYS A 190 -3.43 6.64 -29.70
C LYS A 190 -2.59 5.36 -29.70
N ASP A 191 -3.18 4.26 -29.25
CA ASP A 191 -2.57 2.93 -29.31
C ASP A 191 -3.61 1.84 -29.56
N ASP A 192 -3.13 0.66 -29.97
CA ASP A 192 -3.93 -0.53 -30.14
C ASP A 192 -3.98 -1.30 -28.81
N LEU A 193 -5.16 -1.39 -28.20
CA LEU A 193 -5.38 -2.06 -26.93
C LEU A 193 -6.75 -2.75 -26.92
N GLU A 194 -6.80 -3.96 -26.36
CA GLU A 194 -8.02 -4.68 -26.05
C GLU A 194 -7.99 -5.08 -24.58
N LEU A 195 -8.98 -4.63 -23.80
CA LEU A 195 -9.23 -5.11 -22.45
C LEU A 195 -10.50 -5.96 -22.45
N SER A 196 -10.55 -6.98 -21.60
CA SER A 196 -11.70 -7.87 -21.52
C SER A 196 -12.01 -8.33 -20.10
N VAL A 197 -13.27 -8.70 -19.85
CA VAL A 197 -13.74 -9.24 -18.58
C VAL A 197 -14.83 -10.28 -18.81
N VAL A 198 -14.88 -11.29 -17.95
CA VAL A 198 -15.97 -12.28 -17.90
C VAL A 198 -16.74 -12.07 -16.60
N LYS A 199 -17.99 -11.61 -16.68
CA LYS A 199 -18.87 -11.42 -15.52
C LYS A 199 -19.91 -12.52 -15.45
N LEU A 200 -20.09 -13.15 -14.29
CA LEU A 200 -21.09 -14.20 -14.10
C LEU A 200 -22.42 -13.63 -13.60
N ILE A 201 -23.51 -13.81 -14.36
CA ILE A 201 -24.86 -13.41 -13.95
C ILE A 201 -25.59 -14.59 -13.32
N THR A 202 -25.97 -14.45 -12.06
CA THR A 202 -26.66 -15.49 -11.31
C THR A 202 -28.18 -15.49 -11.57
N PRO A 203 -28.86 -16.64 -11.48
CA PRO A 203 -30.30 -16.68 -11.69
C PRO A 203 -31.05 -15.97 -10.57
N ALA A 204 -32.04 -15.14 -10.90
CA ALA A 204 -32.95 -14.57 -9.92
C ALA A 204 -33.68 -15.70 -9.15
N SER A 205 -33.40 -15.84 -7.87
CA SER A 205 -34.11 -16.78 -6.99
C SER A 205 -35.49 -16.25 -6.61
N SER A 206 -36.44 -17.13 -6.29
CA SER A 206 -37.77 -16.70 -5.82
C SER A 206 -37.73 -15.97 -4.47
N ASP A 207 -36.66 -16.15 -3.69
CA ASP A 207 -36.44 -15.40 -2.44
C ASP A 207 -35.90 -13.98 -2.74
N SER A 208 -34.96 -13.84 -3.69
CA SER A 208 -34.42 -12.53 -4.08
C SER A 208 -35.46 -11.61 -4.72
N ALA A 209 -36.45 -12.16 -5.44
CA ALA A 209 -37.55 -11.36 -6.01
C ALA A 209 -38.49 -10.71 -4.96
N THR A 210 -38.56 -11.25 -3.73
CA THR A 210 -39.41 -10.71 -2.64
C THR A 210 -38.71 -9.72 -1.73
N THR A 211 -37.40 -9.85 -1.54
CA THR A 211 -36.56 -8.93 -0.75
C THR A 211 -36.04 -7.75 -1.59
N ALA A 212 -35.61 -7.98 -2.83
CA ALA A 212 -35.04 -6.93 -3.71
C ALA A 212 -36.03 -5.81 -4.10
N LYS A 213 -37.35 -6.08 -4.04
CA LYS A 213 -38.37 -5.05 -4.31
C LYS A 213 -38.72 -4.17 -3.10
N ARG A 214 -38.20 -4.47 -1.89
CA ARG A 214 -38.58 -3.78 -0.65
C ARG A 214 -37.46 -3.50 0.35
N GLY A 215 -36.23 -3.92 0.11
CA GLY A 215 -35.05 -3.57 0.90
C GLY A 215 -33.79 -3.57 0.06
N PRO A 216 -32.71 -2.91 0.52
CA PRO A 216 -31.43 -2.96 -0.17
C PRO A 216 -30.91 -4.40 -0.25
N SER A 217 -30.38 -4.70 -1.43
CA SER A 217 -29.64 -5.91 -1.77
C SER A 217 -28.20 -5.75 -1.31
N PHE A 218 -27.56 -6.81 -0.82
CA PHE A 218 -26.25 -6.72 -0.16
C PHE A 218 -25.15 -7.56 -0.86
N ALA A 219 -25.43 -8.18 -2.01
CA ALA A 219 -24.44 -8.92 -2.80
C ALA A 219 -24.56 -8.56 -4.29
N ASP A 220 -23.43 -8.58 -5.01
CA ASP A 220 -23.37 -8.35 -6.46
C ASP A 220 -24.42 -9.23 -7.18
N GLY A 221 -25.40 -8.58 -7.82
CA GLY A 221 -26.51 -9.23 -8.52
C GLY A 221 -27.81 -9.45 -7.76
N ASP A 222 -27.88 -9.21 -6.46
CA ASP A 222 -29.09 -9.49 -5.64
C ASP A 222 -30.26 -8.53 -5.95
N ASP A 223 -29.99 -7.32 -6.47
CA ASP A 223 -30.96 -6.32 -6.98
C ASP A 223 -30.95 -6.17 -8.50
N GLY A 224 -30.14 -6.98 -9.20
CA GLY A 224 -29.96 -6.88 -10.63
C GLY A 224 -28.88 -5.89 -11.07
N PHE A 225 -28.03 -5.38 -10.16
CA PHE A 225 -26.85 -4.59 -10.52
C PHE A 225 -25.57 -5.42 -10.40
N TYR A 226 -24.69 -5.32 -11.41
CA TYR A 226 -23.43 -6.04 -11.46
C TYR A 226 -22.26 -5.12 -11.84
N ARG A 227 -21.11 -5.26 -11.17
CA ARG A 227 -19.89 -4.50 -11.50
C ARG A 227 -18.88 -5.32 -12.33
N ALA A 228 -18.41 -4.75 -13.43
CA ALA A 228 -17.51 -5.39 -14.40
C ALA A 228 -16.39 -4.45 -14.88
N ASN A 229 -15.39 -4.19 -14.04
CA ASN A 229 -14.22 -3.39 -14.42
C ASN A 229 -13.29 -4.14 -15.39
N LEU A 230 -12.70 -3.42 -16.34
CA LEU A 230 -11.76 -3.96 -17.32
C LEU A 230 -10.35 -3.40 -17.05
N SER A 231 -9.40 -4.31 -16.83
CA SER A 231 -8.00 -4.04 -16.57
C SER A 231 -7.11 -5.12 -17.19
N VAL A 232 -5.79 -5.00 -17.01
CA VAL A 232 -4.81 -6.07 -17.33
C VAL A 232 -5.19 -7.37 -16.65
N PHE A 233 -5.54 -7.28 -15.37
CA PHE A 233 -5.75 -8.42 -14.51
C PHE A 233 -7.03 -9.15 -14.91
N THR A 234 -8.13 -8.43 -15.15
CA THR A 234 -9.38 -9.04 -15.63
C THR A 234 -9.25 -9.59 -17.05
N SER A 235 -8.43 -8.97 -17.91
CA SER A 235 -8.14 -9.50 -19.25
C SER A 235 -7.37 -10.83 -19.18
N THR A 236 -6.41 -10.93 -18.26
CA THR A 236 -5.67 -12.17 -18.02
C THR A 236 -6.58 -13.25 -17.42
N ALA A 237 -7.43 -12.90 -16.45
CA ALA A 237 -8.39 -13.83 -15.85
C ALA A 237 -9.42 -14.31 -16.88
N ALA A 238 -9.95 -13.42 -17.72
CA ALA A 238 -10.85 -13.78 -18.81
C ALA A 238 -10.21 -14.77 -19.79
N ARG A 239 -8.92 -14.60 -20.09
CA ARG A 239 -8.18 -15.54 -20.93
C ARG A 239 -8.07 -16.94 -20.31
N ILE A 240 -7.72 -17.02 -19.02
CA ILE A 240 -7.66 -18.29 -18.26
C ILE A 240 -9.01 -19.01 -18.29
N LEU A 241 -10.10 -18.27 -18.01
CA LEU A 241 -11.46 -18.80 -17.99
C LEU A 241 -11.87 -19.38 -19.35
N LEU A 242 -11.52 -18.69 -20.44
CA LEU A 242 -11.84 -19.13 -21.81
C LEU A 242 -10.93 -20.27 -22.31
N GLY A 243 -9.70 -20.39 -21.80
CA GLY A 243 -8.73 -21.44 -22.17
C GLY A 243 -8.99 -22.79 -21.51
N ALA A 244 -9.63 -22.83 -20.34
CA ALA A 244 -9.82 -24.04 -19.54
C ALA A 244 -10.86 -25.04 -20.11
N GLY A 245 -11.74 -24.62 -21.02
CA GLY A 245 -12.79 -25.47 -21.61
C GLY A 245 -13.85 -25.99 -20.62
N ASN A 246 -13.89 -25.45 -19.40
CA ASN A 246 -14.82 -25.80 -18.33
C ASN A 246 -16.00 -24.82 -18.27
N ALA A 247 -17.07 -25.21 -17.57
CA ALA A 247 -18.16 -24.29 -17.27
C ALA A 247 -17.64 -23.13 -16.41
N ILE A 248 -18.03 -21.90 -16.75
CA ILE A 248 -17.68 -20.69 -16.00
C ILE A 248 -18.68 -20.54 -14.86
N ASP A 249 -18.24 -20.82 -13.64
CA ASP A 249 -18.95 -20.62 -12.38
C ASP A 249 -18.15 -19.73 -11.41
N ALA A 250 -18.74 -19.38 -10.26
CA ALA A 250 -18.11 -18.48 -9.30
C ALA A 250 -16.77 -19.04 -8.78
N ALA A 251 -16.64 -20.35 -8.61
CA ALA A 251 -15.39 -20.98 -8.17
C ALA A 251 -14.29 -20.87 -9.23
N SER A 252 -14.64 -21.01 -10.51
CA SER A 252 -13.69 -20.82 -11.61
C SER A 252 -13.25 -19.36 -11.77
N VAL A 253 -14.15 -18.39 -11.57
CA VAL A 253 -13.83 -16.95 -11.59
C VAL A 253 -12.88 -16.59 -10.44
N GLY A 254 -13.16 -17.11 -9.24
CA GLY A 254 -12.28 -16.95 -8.08
C GLY A 254 -10.90 -17.57 -8.30
N ALA A 255 -10.84 -18.80 -8.79
CA ALA A 255 -9.58 -19.47 -9.08
C ALA A 255 -8.73 -18.71 -10.12
N ALA A 256 -9.35 -18.22 -11.19
CA ALA A 256 -8.67 -17.40 -12.19
C ALA A 256 -8.17 -16.07 -11.62
N SER A 257 -9.00 -15.41 -10.80
CA SER A 257 -8.65 -14.14 -10.16
C SER A 257 -7.48 -14.29 -9.18
N THR A 258 -7.56 -15.29 -8.29
CA THR A 258 -6.49 -15.61 -7.34
C THR A 258 -5.21 -16.01 -8.08
N GLN A 259 -5.29 -16.79 -9.15
CA GLN A 259 -4.11 -17.17 -9.95
C GLN A 259 -3.43 -15.94 -10.56
N VAL A 260 -4.20 -15.00 -11.12
CA VAL A 260 -3.65 -13.76 -11.69
C VAL A 260 -2.97 -12.92 -10.62
N ILE A 261 -3.61 -12.73 -9.47
CA ILE A 261 -3.05 -11.98 -8.35
C ILE A 261 -1.78 -12.65 -7.83
N GLN A 262 -1.82 -13.95 -7.53
CA GLN A 262 -0.67 -14.66 -7.01
C GLN A 262 0.54 -14.58 -7.97
N GLN A 263 0.31 -14.63 -9.28
CA GLN A 263 1.40 -14.62 -10.25
C GLN A 263 1.92 -13.21 -10.57
N LEU A 264 1.05 -12.19 -10.66
CA LEU A 264 1.44 -10.84 -11.05
C LEU A 264 1.67 -9.88 -9.87
N VAL A 265 1.09 -10.16 -8.71
CA VAL A 265 1.23 -9.38 -7.48
C VAL A 265 2.03 -10.16 -6.45
N GLY A 266 1.71 -11.44 -6.21
CA GLY A 266 2.40 -12.26 -5.21
C GLY A 266 1.58 -12.39 -3.93
N ASP A 267 1.55 -11.34 -3.10
CA ASP A 267 0.81 -11.36 -1.83
C ASP A 267 -0.68 -11.09 -2.08
N VAL A 268 -1.51 -12.09 -1.78
CA VAL A 268 -2.95 -12.04 -2.01
C VAL A 268 -3.65 -11.24 -0.90
N SER A 269 -2.99 -11.00 0.24
CA SER A 269 -3.55 -10.22 1.34
C SER A 269 -3.66 -8.74 0.99
N LEU A 270 -2.72 -8.20 0.21
CA LEU A 270 -2.73 -6.79 -0.23
C LEU A 270 -3.94 -6.45 -1.10
N VAL A 271 -4.47 -7.44 -1.83
CA VAL A 271 -5.60 -7.26 -2.74
C VAL A 271 -6.72 -8.25 -2.43
N ALA A 272 -6.89 -8.56 -1.14
CA ALA A 272 -7.80 -9.60 -0.66
C ALA A 272 -9.25 -9.38 -1.11
N ALA A 273 -9.67 -8.11 -1.21
CA ALA A 273 -10.97 -7.68 -1.70
C ALA A 273 -11.22 -8.08 -3.18
N LEU A 274 -10.17 -8.33 -3.97
CA LEU A 274 -10.24 -8.57 -5.41
C LEU A 274 -9.89 -10.00 -5.84
N ALA A 275 -9.32 -10.81 -4.95
CA ALA A 275 -8.85 -12.17 -5.25
C ALA A 275 -9.95 -13.15 -5.71
N ASN A 276 -11.21 -12.82 -5.44
CA ASN A 276 -12.37 -13.64 -5.79
C ASN A 276 -13.04 -13.24 -7.11
N ASP A 277 -13.03 -11.96 -7.43
CA ASP A 277 -13.52 -11.42 -8.69
C ASP A 277 -12.82 -10.08 -8.94
N LEU A 278 -11.78 -10.13 -9.78
CA LEU A 278 -11.03 -8.94 -10.17
C LEU A 278 -11.92 -7.88 -10.86
N SER A 279 -13.10 -8.23 -11.36
CA SER A 279 -14.00 -7.26 -11.99
C SER A 279 -14.65 -6.29 -11.01
N LEU A 280 -14.58 -6.57 -9.71
CA LEU A 280 -15.18 -5.70 -8.70
C LEU A 280 -14.31 -4.46 -8.40
N GLY A 281 -13.03 -4.45 -8.79
CA GLY A 281 -12.11 -3.33 -8.51
C GLY A 281 -10.88 -3.31 -9.43
N GLY A 282 -9.81 -2.62 -9.01
CA GLY A 282 -8.52 -2.61 -9.73
C GLY A 282 -8.49 -1.87 -11.08
N ALA A 283 -9.49 -1.03 -11.37
CA ALA A 283 -9.53 -0.17 -12.55
C ALA A 283 -9.44 1.30 -12.13
N ILE A 284 -8.24 1.70 -11.72
CA ILE A 284 -7.95 3.05 -11.21
C ILE A 284 -6.88 3.68 -12.11
N ASP A 285 -7.10 4.93 -12.51
CA ASP A 285 -6.13 5.73 -13.27
C ASP A 285 -5.46 6.72 -12.30
N PHE A 286 -4.17 6.52 -12.06
CA PHE A 286 -3.41 7.34 -11.12
C PHE A 286 -3.36 8.82 -11.51
N THR A 287 -3.47 9.13 -12.81
CA THR A 287 -3.44 10.50 -13.32
C THR A 287 -4.78 11.24 -13.16
N SER A 288 -5.82 10.55 -12.68
CA SER A 288 -7.19 11.05 -12.61
C SER A 288 -7.98 10.33 -11.51
N VAL A 289 -7.45 10.37 -10.30
CA VAL A 289 -8.09 9.78 -9.13
C VAL A 289 -9.15 10.74 -8.62
N ASP A 290 -10.41 10.37 -8.77
CA ASP A 290 -11.55 11.24 -8.44
C ASP A 290 -11.97 11.16 -6.96
N GLY A 291 -11.39 10.25 -6.17
CA GLY A 291 -11.70 10.04 -4.75
C GLY A 291 -12.80 9.03 -4.47
N SER A 292 -13.46 8.52 -5.52
CA SER A 292 -14.43 7.43 -5.42
C SER A 292 -13.77 6.06 -5.20
N GLU A 293 -12.45 5.98 -5.36
CA GLU A 293 -11.66 4.79 -5.06
C GLU A 293 -10.66 5.05 -3.92
N LYS A 294 -10.35 4.01 -3.14
CA LYS A 294 -9.29 4.04 -2.13
C LYS A 294 -7.96 3.67 -2.80
N LEU A 295 -6.92 4.46 -2.56
CA LEU A 295 -5.53 4.15 -2.93
C LEU A 295 -4.79 3.62 -1.70
N ASP A 296 -5.06 2.36 -1.37
CA ASP A 296 -4.25 1.62 -0.40
C ASP A 296 -3.02 0.98 -1.06
N ALA A 297 -2.14 0.38 -0.26
CA ALA A 297 -0.96 -0.34 -0.75
C ALA A 297 -1.30 -1.36 -1.87
N GLY A 298 -2.41 -2.09 -1.75
CA GLY A 298 -2.86 -3.04 -2.77
C GLY A 298 -3.24 -2.39 -4.09
N ALA A 299 -4.05 -1.34 -4.04
CA ALA A 299 -4.44 -0.55 -5.20
C ALA A 299 -3.22 0.08 -5.88
N LEU A 300 -2.29 0.65 -5.11
CA LEU A 300 -1.06 1.23 -5.61
C LEU A 300 -0.19 0.18 -6.31
N VAL A 301 -0.01 -1.01 -5.74
CA VAL A 301 0.73 -2.10 -6.40
C VAL A 301 0.06 -2.50 -7.72
N LEU A 302 -1.27 -2.65 -7.75
CA LEU A 302 -2.00 -2.99 -8.99
C LEU A 302 -1.83 -1.91 -10.07
N ILE A 303 -1.93 -0.64 -9.67
CA ILE A 303 -1.71 0.52 -10.55
C ILE A 303 -0.29 0.49 -11.11
N GLN A 304 0.73 0.35 -10.25
CA GLN A 304 2.13 0.41 -10.68
C GLN A 304 2.52 -0.79 -11.56
N VAL A 305 2.00 -1.99 -11.28
CA VAL A 305 2.19 -3.15 -12.17
C VAL A 305 1.49 -2.93 -13.51
N ALA A 306 0.29 -2.33 -13.51
CA ALA A 306 -0.44 -2.04 -14.74
C ALA A 306 0.21 -0.94 -15.59
N SER A 307 0.72 0.14 -14.98
CA SER A 307 1.36 1.28 -15.64
C SER A 307 2.76 0.93 -16.15
N SER A 308 3.52 0.11 -15.42
CA SER A 308 4.86 -0.35 -15.81
C SER A 308 4.86 -1.12 -17.13
N LEU A 309 3.75 -1.75 -17.49
CA LEU A 309 3.56 -2.36 -18.82
C LEU A 309 3.50 -1.33 -19.95
N GLN A 310 2.95 -0.12 -19.71
CA GLN A 310 2.97 0.97 -20.70
C GLN A 310 4.41 1.46 -20.91
N SER A 311 5.17 1.65 -19.82
CA SER A 311 6.58 2.03 -19.91
C SER A 311 7.41 0.98 -20.65
N LEU A 312 7.21 -0.31 -20.31
CA LEU A 312 7.88 -1.42 -20.99
C LEU A 312 7.57 -1.45 -22.50
N ALA A 313 6.30 -1.33 -22.88
CA ALA A 313 5.89 -1.29 -24.28
C ALA A 313 6.53 -0.11 -25.03
N GLY A 314 6.54 1.07 -24.40
CA GLY A 314 7.16 2.28 -24.93
C GLY A 314 8.67 2.15 -25.14
N LYS A 315 9.39 1.62 -24.15
CA LYS A 315 10.85 1.39 -24.21
C LYS A 315 11.23 0.34 -25.26
N GLU A 316 10.40 -0.67 -25.46
CA GLU A 316 10.61 -1.71 -26.47
C GLU A 316 10.13 -1.31 -27.89
N GLY A 317 9.42 -0.18 -28.02
CA GLY A 317 8.81 0.25 -29.28
C GLY A 317 7.74 -0.71 -29.80
N ARG A 318 7.04 -1.40 -28.88
CA ARG A 318 5.98 -2.38 -29.16
C ARG A 318 4.62 -1.78 -28.85
N ALA A 319 3.56 -2.34 -29.46
CA ALA A 319 2.20 -1.98 -29.07
C ALA A 319 1.87 -2.58 -27.70
N LEU A 320 1.14 -1.83 -26.85
CA LEU A 320 0.78 -2.29 -25.51
C LEU A 320 -0.02 -3.60 -25.52
N GLY A 321 -0.93 -3.77 -26.49
CA GLY A 321 -1.70 -5.00 -26.66
C GLY A 321 -0.85 -6.25 -26.92
N GLU A 322 0.33 -6.10 -27.55
CA GLU A 322 1.25 -7.23 -27.79
C GLU A 322 1.91 -7.70 -26.49
N VAL A 323 2.41 -6.76 -25.68
CA VAL A 323 3.05 -7.05 -24.38
C VAL A 323 2.04 -7.70 -23.43
N LEU A 324 0.80 -7.18 -23.38
CA LEU A 324 -0.29 -7.74 -22.58
C LEU A 324 -0.62 -9.18 -22.99
N THR A 325 -0.68 -9.45 -24.29
CA THR A 325 -1.01 -10.78 -24.83
C THR A 325 0.05 -11.82 -24.48
N GLU A 326 1.33 -11.44 -24.50
CA GLU A 326 2.46 -12.29 -24.12
C GLU A 326 2.42 -12.62 -22.62
N LEU A 327 2.31 -11.59 -21.77
CA LEU A 327 2.21 -11.77 -20.32
C LEU A 327 1.02 -12.66 -19.94
N SER A 328 -0.15 -12.41 -20.53
CA SER A 328 -1.35 -13.19 -20.23
C SER A 328 -1.20 -14.67 -20.60
N ALA A 329 -0.44 -14.96 -21.67
CA ALA A 329 -0.18 -16.34 -22.09
C ALA A 329 0.78 -17.06 -21.11
N ASP A 330 1.78 -16.34 -20.60
CA ASP A 330 2.71 -16.87 -19.60
C ASP A 330 2.02 -17.18 -18.27
N VAL A 331 1.05 -16.34 -17.85
CA VAL A 331 0.23 -16.59 -16.66
C VAL A 331 -0.70 -17.78 -16.86
N GLU A 332 -1.40 -17.85 -18.00
CA GLU A 332 -2.30 -18.95 -18.36
C GLU A 332 -1.58 -20.31 -18.34
N THR A 333 -0.34 -20.34 -18.83
CA THR A 333 0.48 -21.57 -18.90
C THR A 333 1.30 -21.84 -17.65
N GLY A 334 1.28 -20.95 -16.65
CA GLY A 334 2.08 -21.06 -15.43
C GLY A 334 3.60 -20.99 -15.68
N ASN A 335 4.02 -20.34 -16.77
CA ASN A 335 5.42 -20.24 -17.20
C ASN A 335 6.06 -18.88 -16.88
N LEU A 336 5.40 -18.09 -16.03
CA LEU A 336 5.79 -16.72 -15.72
C LEU A 336 7.23 -16.59 -15.18
N ALA A 337 7.70 -17.58 -14.39
CA ALA A 337 9.06 -17.63 -13.88
C ALA A 337 10.15 -17.67 -14.97
N ASN A 338 9.82 -18.11 -16.18
CA ASN A 338 10.74 -18.13 -17.33
C ASN A 338 10.46 -16.99 -18.33
N SER A 339 9.50 -16.11 -18.04
CA SER A 339 9.11 -15.02 -18.93
C SER A 339 10.09 -13.85 -18.84
N GLN A 340 10.72 -13.53 -19.98
CA GLN A 340 11.56 -12.34 -20.08
C GLN A 340 10.74 -11.05 -19.96
N THR A 341 9.51 -11.06 -20.49
CA THR A 341 8.57 -9.94 -20.36
C THR A 341 8.21 -9.70 -18.91
N PHE A 342 7.95 -10.76 -18.12
CA PHE A 342 7.71 -10.60 -16.68
C PHE A 342 8.95 -10.13 -15.92
N THR A 343 10.14 -10.65 -16.24
CA THR A 343 11.39 -10.20 -15.60
C THR A 343 11.64 -8.71 -15.82
N ARG A 344 11.35 -8.19 -17.02
CA ARG A 344 11.44 -6.75 -17.30
C ARG A 344 10.33 -5.96 -16.64
N LEU A 345 9.12 -6.51 -16.57
CA LEU A 345 8.03 -5.90 -15.82
C LEU A 345 8.40 -5.71 -14.34
N LYS A 346 9.07 -6.69 -13.72
CA LYS A 346 9.59 -6.55 -12.34
C LYS A 346 10.51 -5.34 -12.19
N ASP A 347 11.47 -5.20 -13.10
CA ASP A 347 12.43 -4.09 -13.08
C ASP A 347 11.74 -2.73 -13.24
N GLU A 348 10.78 -2.62 -14.16
CA GLU A 348 10.00 -1.40 -14.37
C GLU A 348 9.08 -1.08 -13.19
N ALA A 349 8.43 -2.10 -12.59
CA ALA A 349 7.60 -1.97 -11.40
C ALA A 349 8.39 -1.49 -10.19
N LYS A 350 9.59 -2.04 -9.97
CA LYS A 350 10.52 -1.59 -8.92
C LYS A 350 10.91 -0.13 -9.09
N LYS A 351 11.26 0.28 -10.31
CA LYS A 351 11.59 1.68 -10.62
C LYS A 351 10.40 2.61 -10.38
N ALA A 352 9.19 2.19 -10.74
CA ALA A 352 7.98 2.96 -10.48
C ALA A 352 7.72 3.13 -8.97
N GLY A 353 7.94 2.07 -8.18
CA GLY A 353 7.89 2.14 -6.71
C GLY A 353 8.89 3.12 -6.12
N ASN A 354 10.15 3.10 -6.59
CA ASN A 354 11.18 4.05 -6.15
C ASN A 354 10.82 5.50 -6.51
N VAL A 355 10.23 5.75 -7.68
CA VAL A 355 9.73 7.08 -8.06
C VAL A 355 8.62 7.51 -7.12
N LEU A 356 7.64 6.64 -6.84
CA LEU A 356 6.55 6.96 -5.93
C LEU A 356 7.08 7.26 -4.51
N SER A 357 7.98 6.43 -3.98
CA SER A 357 8.64 6.64 -2.69
C SER A 357 9.38 7.98 -2.63
N ALA A 358 10.14 8.32 -3.68
CA ALA A 358 10.82 9.60 -3.75
C ALA A 358 9.83 10.78 -3.76
N ILE A 359 8.73 10.69 -4.50
CA ILE A 359 7.69 11.73 -4.55
C ILE A 359 7.03 11.93 -3.19
N VAL A 360 6.69 10.83 -2.50
CA VAL A 360 6.08 10.84 -1.16
C VAL A 360 7.03 11.41 -0.12
N SER A 361 8.33 11.13 -0.21
CA SER A 361 9.35 11.70 0.69
C SER A 361 9.54 13.21 0.54
N GLY A 362 9.14 13.78 -0.60
CA GLY A 362 9.33 15.20 -0.92
C GLY A 362 10.78 15.61 -1.21
N ASP A 363 11.75 14.69 -1.18
CA ASP A 363 13.15 14.99 -1.49
C ASP A 363 13.34 15.20 -3.01
N GLN A 364 13.49 16.46 -3.39
CA GLN A 364 13.74 16.87 -4.77
C GLN A 364 14.98 16.23 -5.39
N ALA A 365 16.03 15.93 -4.62
CA ALA A 365 17.20 15.24 -5.15
C ALA A 365 16.90 13.75 -5.40
N ALA A 366 16.20 13.09 -4.48
CA ALA A 366 15.75 11.71 -4.64
C ALA A 366 14.77 11.55 -5.79
N ILE A 367 13.81 12.47 -5.96
CA ILE A 367 12.83 12.48 -7.05
C ILE A 367 13.55 12.52 -8.40
N LYS A 368 14.51 13.44 -8.55
CA LYS A 368 15.30 13.56 -9.78
C LYS A 368 16.09 12.28 -10.06
N ALA A 369 16.74 11.72 -9.04
CA ALA A 369 17.51 10.49 -9.18
C ALA A 369 16.63 9.29 -9.57
N ALA A 370 15.48 9.13 -8.92
CA ALA A 370 14.54 8.05 -9.20
C ALA A 370 13.93 8.16 -10.61
N LEU A 371 13.59 9.38 -11.06
CA LEU A 371 13.08 9.60 -12.42
C LEU A 371 14.14 9.33 -13.49
N ILE A 372 15.42 9.67 -13.24
CA ILE A 372 16.53 9.30 -14.14
C ILE A 372 16.66 7.79 -14.24
N ASP A 373 16.64 7.09 -13.10
CA ASP A 373 16.73 5.63 -13.06
C ASP A 373 15.54 4.95 -13.75
N ALA A 374 14.35 5.53 -13.61
CA ALA A 374 13.14 5.12 -14.32
C ALA A 374 13.22 5.40 -15.84
N GLY A 375 14.13 6.28 -16.29
CA GLY A 375 14.42 6.53 -17.71
C GLY A 375 13.92 7.88 -18.25
N VAL A 376 13.56 8.82 -17.39
CA VAL A 376 13.20 10.20 -17.77
C VAL A 376 14.45 10.99 -18.14
N SER A 377 14.38 11.79 -19.22
CA SER A 377 15.50 12.64 -19.67
C SER A 377 15.72 13.81 -18.72
N GLU A 378 16.99 14.18 -18.49
CA GLU A 378 17.36 15.36 -17.68
C GLU A 378 16.64 16.67 -18.06
N GLU A 379 16.25 16.81 -19.32
CA GLU A 379 15.52 17.97 -19.84
C GLU A 379 14.05 18.03 -19.41
N ASP A 380 13.42 16.88 -19.12
CA ASP A 380 11.98 16.76 -18.82
C ASP A 380 11.68 16.46 -17.34
N ILE A 381 12.72 16.16 -16.54
CA ILE A 381 12.59 15.71 -15.14
C ILE A 381 11.76 16.65 -14.27
N ASP A 382 12.02 17.96 -14.32
CA ASP A 382 11.35 18.91 -13.42
C ASP A 382 9.85 18.98 -13.69
N ASP A 383 9.45 18.90 -14.96
CA ASP A 383 8.05 18.91 -15.35
C ASP A 383 7.38 17.58 -14.97
N VAL A 384 8.01 16.43 -15.27
CA VAL A 384 7.46 15.11 -14.93
C VAL A 384 7.33 14.94 -13.40
N ALA A 385 8.31 15.40 -12.63
CA ALA A 385 8.24 15.42 -11.17
C ALA A 385 7.05 16.24 -10.68
N THR A 386 6.81 17.40 -11.30
CA THR A 386 5.68 18.28 -10.96
C THR A 386 4.35 17.61 -11.31
N ASP A 387 4.24 16.98 -12.48
CA ASP A 387 3.02 16.32 -12.95
C ASP A 387 2.66 15.13 -12.06
N ILE A 388 3.64 14.31 -11.66
CA ILE A 388 3.44 13.17 -10.73
C ILE A 388 3.07 13.66 -9.34
N LYS A 389 3.77 14.68 -8.81
CA LYS A 389 3.43 15.27 -7.53
C LYS A 389 2.02 15.86 -7.55
N SER A 390 1.62 16.52 -8.63
CA SER A 390 0.26 17.02 -8.80
C SER A 390 -0.77 15.89 -8.79
N ALA A 391 -0.47 14.73 -9.35
CA ALA A 391 -1.38 13.57 -9.30
C ALA A 391 -1.49 12.99 -7.89
N VAL A 392 -0.39 12.88 -7.15
CA VAL A 392 -0.38 12.49 -5.72
C VAL A 392 -1.17 13.49 -4.88
N ASP A 393 -0.87 14.78 -5.01
CA ASP A 393 -1.56 15.84 -4.30
C ASP A 393 -3.05 15.84 -4.66
N THR A 394 -3.42 15.57 -5.92
CA THR A 394 -4.83 15.43 -6.34
C THR A 394 -5.50 14.25 -5.68
N ALA A 395 -4.83 13.09 -5.59
CA ALA A 395 -5.39 11.90 -4.94
C ALA A 395 -5.59 12.12 -3.43
N VAL A 396 -4.62 12.77 -2.76
CA VAL A 396 -4.72 13.17 -1.35
C VAL A 396 -5.85 14.17 -1.16
N ASN A 397 -5.87 15.22 -1.97
CA ASN A 397 -6.91 16.24 -1.91
C ASN A 397 -8.27 15.60 -2.10
N ASN A 398 -8.45 14.74 -3.10
CA ASN A 398 -9.70 14.05 -3.40
C ASN A 398 -10.10 12.97 -2.36
N GLY A 399 -9.28 12.72 -1.34
CA GLY A 399 -9.57 11.77 -0.27
C GLY A 399 -9.42 10.31 -0.67
N ALA A 400 -8.76 10.03 -1.79
CA ALA A 400 -8.48 8.67 -2.20
C ALA A 400 -7.45 8.00 -1.27
N THR A 401 -6.56 8.82 -0.70
CA THR A 401 -5.59 8.47 0.35
C THR A 401 -5.32 9.72 1.20
N SER A 402 -4.57 9.59 2.29
CA SER A 402 -4.03 10.71 3.05
C SER A 402 -2.51 10.76 2.91
N GLU A 403 -1.86 11.86 3.27
CA GLU A 403 -0.40 11.90 3.25
C GLU A 403 0.23 10.88 4.20
N ASP A 404 -0.40 10.63 5.34
CA ASP A 404 0.08 9.68 6.35
C ASP A 404 -0.16 8.24 5.88
N ASP A 405 -1.36 7.91 5.41
CA ASP A 405 -1.65 6.59 4.84
C ASP A 405 -0.72 6.30 3.65
N LEU A 406 -0.44 7.30 2.81
CA LEU A 406 0.46 7.14 1.69
C LEU A 406 1.91 6.93 2.12
N LYS A 407 2.37 7.59 3.19
CA LYS A 407 3.70 7.38 3.79
C LYS A 407 3.80 6.00 4.45
N ASP A 408 2.74 5.52 5.10
CA ASP A 408 2.72 4.21 5.73
C ASP A 408 2.62 3.07 4.69
N ASP A 409 1.83 3.27 3.63
CA ASP A 409 1.64 2.28 2.58
C ASP A 409 2.86 2.17 1.66
N ILE A 410 3.68 3.23 1.51
CA ILE A 410 4.71 3.26 0.47
C ILE A 410 5.79 2.21 0.64
N ASP A 411 6.19 1.91 1.88
CA ASP A 411 7.20 0.88 2.14
C ASP A 411 6.66 -0.50 1.78
N THR A 412 5.41 -0.76 2.15
CA THR A 412 4.70 -1.99 1.75
C THR A 412 4.59 -2.10 0.22
N VAL A 413 4.31 -0.98 -0.47
CA VAL A 413 4.25 -0.92 -1.93
C VAL A 413 5.62 -1.20 -2.55
N VAL A 414 6.69 -0.57 -2.07
CA VAL A 414 8.05 -0.76 -2.61
C VAL A 414 8.52 -2.19 -2.40
N ASP A 415 8.36 -2.72 -1.19
CA ASP A 415 8.71 -4.11 -0.86
C ASP A 415 7.92 -5.08 -1.75
N GLN A 416 6.62 -4.87 -1.89
CA GLN A 416 5.80 -5.73 -2.74
C GLN A 416 6.18 -5.61 -4.22
N LEU A 417 6.50 -4.42 -4.72
CA LEU A 417 6.90 -4.21 -6.11
C LEU A 417 8.27 -4.88 -6.41
N ASP A 418 9.16 -4.99 -5.43
CA ASP A 418 10.40 -5.78 -5.56
C ASP A 418 10.10 -7.29 -5.61
N ASP A 419 9.10 -7.72 -4.84
CA ASP A 419 8.74 -9.14 -4.67
C ASP A 419 7.56 -9.63 -5.51
N ILE A 420 7.16 -8.92 -6.57
CA ILE A 420 5.95 -9.31 -7.33
C ILE A 420 6.00 -10.77 -7.80
N GLY A 421 4.92 -11.51 -7.56
CA GLY A 421 4.82 -12.93 -7.92
C GLY A 421 5.52 -13.92 -6.98
N ASN A 422 6.10 -13.47 -5.85
CA ASN A 422 6.77 -14.31 -4.85
C ASN A 422 6.05 -14.38 -3.48
N GLY A 423 4.90 -13.71 -3.31
CA GLY A 423 4.19 -13.61 -2.02
C GLY A 423 3.36 -14.84 -1.60
N ASP A 424 2.80 -14.78 -0.39
CA ASP A 424 1.99 -15.85 0.23
C ASP A 424 0.52 -15.79 -0.23
N ALA A 425 -0.03 -16.93 -0.65
CA ALA A 425 -1.40 -17.06 -1.13
C ALA A 425 -2.35 -17.79 -0.15
N SER A 426 -2.03 -17.78 1.14
CA SER A 426 -2.85 -18.42 2.18
C SER A 426 -4.24 -17.77 2.33
N SER A 427 -5.29 -18.59 2.30
CA SER A 427 -6.67 -18.17 2.60
C SER A 427 -6.84 -17.63 4.03
N ASP A 428 -5.97 -18.02 4.98
CA ASP A 428 -5.99 -17.47 6.35
C ASP A 428 -5.49 -16.02 6.35
N LYS A 429 -4.39 -15.73 5.65
CA LYS A 429 -3.90 -14.35 5.46
C LYS A 429 -4.89 -13.49 4.69
N GLN A 430 -5.52 -14.04 3.66
CA GLN A 430 -6.57 -13.34 2.94
C GLN A 430 -7.74 -12.97 3.87
N SER A 431 -8.15 -13.89 4.77
CA SER A 431 -9.19 -13.61 5.76
C SER A 431 -8.78 -12.53 6.77
N GLU A 432 -7.52 -12.55 7.24
CA GLU A 432 -7.00 -11.52 8.16
C GLU A 432 -6.98 -10.14 7.49
N ALA A 433 -6.56 -10.05 6.23
CA ALA A 433 -6.59 -8.81 5.47
C ALA A 433 -8.01 -8.29 5.22
N ILE A 434 -8.98 -9.16 4.90
CA ILE A 434 -10.39 -8.74 4.77
C ILE A 434 -10.89 -8.10 6.07
N LEU A 435 -10.55 -8.69 7.22
CA LEU A 435 -10.95 -8.15 8.53
C LEU A 435 -10.27 -6.80 8.82
N ALA A 436 -8.99 -6.66 8.50
CA ALA A 436 -8.28 -5.38 8.62
C ALA A 436 -8.90 -4.29 7.73
N SER A 437 -9.27 -4.62 6.49
CA SER A 437 -9.96 -3.69 5.59
C SER A 437 -11.35 -3.32 6.11
N VAL A 438 -12.10 -4.26 6.72
CA VAL A 438 -13.38 -3.95 7.36
C VAL A 438 -13.21 -2.94 8.49
N GLU A 439 -12.21 -3.11 9.34
CA GLU A 439 -11.92 -2.20 10.45
C GLU A 439 -11.51 -0.81 9.92
N ALA A 440 -10.61 -0.76 8.94
CA ALA A 440 -10.19 0.50 8.31
C ALA A 440 -11.37 1.27 7.68
N SER A 441 -12.27 0.59 6.98
CA SER A 441 -13.49 1.20 6.43
C SER A 441 -14.44 1.70 7.53
N GLN A 442 -14.56 0.98 8.64
CA GLN A 442 -15.37 1.45 9.78
C GLN A 442 -14.81 2.73 10.40
N THR A 443 -13.48 2.81 10.54
CA THR A 443 -12.79 4.01 11.02
C THR A 443 -12.97 5.18 10.04
N ALA A 444 -12.84 4.95 8.73
CA ALA A 444 -13.05 5.99 7.71
C ALA A 444 -14.47 6.57 7.73
N LEU A 445 -15.47 5.76 8.12
CA LEU A 445 -16.87 6.20 8.22
C LEU A 445 -17.20 6.91 9.54
N GLU A 446 -16.27 6.98 10.49
CA GLU A 446 -16.49 7.68 11.75
C GLU A 446 -16.88 9.14 11.51
N GLY A 447 -17.88 9.62 12.25
CA GLY A 447 -18.39 10.98 12.10
C GLY A 447 -19.36 11.21 10.92
N SER A 448 -19.48 10.29 9.95
CA SER A 448 -20.43 10.41 8.83
C SER A 448 -21.88 10.58 9.30
N ASP A 449 -22.31 9.78 10.29
CA ASP A 449 -23.62 9.90 10.94
C ASP A 449 -23.81 11.28 11.60
N THR A 450 -22.78 11.79 12.25
CA THR A 450 -22.80 13.10 12.93
C THR A 450 -22.95 14.23 11.92
N THR A 451 -22.23 14.18 10.79
CA THR A 451 -22.33 15.15 9.70
C THR A 451 -23.74 15.16 9.10
N LEU A 452 -24.31 13.99 8.77
CA LEU A 452 -25.68 13.89 8.27
C LEU A 452 -26.72 14.36 9.31
N ALA A 453 -26.51 14.07 10.59
CA ALA A 453 -27.38 14.56 11.68
C ALA A 453 -27.29 16.09 11.84
N GLY A 454 -26.12 16.68 11.59
CA GLY A 454 -25.92 18.13 11.51
C GLY A 454 -26.78 18.76 10.41
N PHE A 455 -26.73 18.22 9.20
CA PHE A 455 -27.59 18.67 8.10
C PHE A 455 -29.07 18.49 8.38
N ALA A 456 -29.47 17.37 9.01
CA ALA A 456 -30.85 17.15 9.44
C ALA A 456 -31.31 18.24 10.44
N THR A 457 -30.44 18.65 11.36
CA THR A 457 -30.73 19.72 12.32
C THR A 457 -30.88 21.08 11.64
N SER A 458 -30.01 21.39 10.67
CA SER A 458 -30.11 22.60 9.86
C SER A 458 -31.38 22.62 9.01
N LEU A 459 -31.78 21.48 8.44
CA LEU A 459 -33.03 21.34 7.70
C LEU A 459 -34.26 21.63 8.58
N GLU A 460 -34.29 21.14 9.82
CA GLU A 460 -35.39 21.46 10.75
C GLU A 460 -35.43 22.95 11.11
N THR A 461 -34.27 23.61 11.16
CA THR A 461 -34.19 25.08 11.34
C THR A 461 -34.79 25.82 10.13
N VAL A 462 -34.48 25.36 8.91
CA VAL A 462 -35.06 25.90 7.67
C VAL A 462 -36.58 25.69 7.64
N LYS A 463 -37.08 24.50 7.97
CA LYS A 463 -38.52 24.21 8.07
C LYS A 463 -39.24 25.11 9.08
N ALA A 464 -38.59 25.41 10.21
CA ALA A 464 -39.15 26.30 11.21
C ALA A 464 -39.33 27.74 10.68
N LEU A 465 -38.39 28.23 9.86
CA LEU A 465 -38.54 29.52 9.16
C LEU A 465 -39.67 29.48 8.12
N GLY A 466 -39.86 28.34 7.46
CA GLY A 466 -40.96 28.09 6.52
C GLY A 466 -42.37 28.11 7.14
N ALA A 467 -42.50 28.08 8.47
CA ALA A 467 -43.80 28.02 9.14
C ALA A 467 -44.60 29.34 9.09
N ASP A 468 -43.94 30.49 8.94
CA ASP A 468 -44.58 31.80 8.84
C ASP A 468 -43.96 32.67 7.74
N LEU A 469 -44.63 32.71 6.60
CA LEU A 469 -44.19 33.45 5.40
C LEU A 469 -45.12 34.62 5.06
N SER A 470 -45.67 35.27 6.10
CA SER A 470 -46.66 36.35 5.97
C SER A 470 -46.09 37.68 5.47
N THR A 471 -44.76 37.89 5.52
CA THR A 471 -44.10 39.12 5.09
C THR A 471 -42.93 38.83 4.14
N LYS A 472 -42.51 39.84 3.39
CA LYS A 472 -41.36 39.77 2.48
C LYS A 472 -40.09 39.40 3.25
N GLU A 473 -39.87 40.00 4.41
CA GLU A 473 -38.66 39.80 5.23
C GLU A 473 -38.54 38.33 5.68
N LYS A 474 -39.64 37.71 6.11
CA LYS A 474 -39.64 36.30 6.52
C LYS A 474 -39.43 35.35 5.34
N ALA A 475 -39.98 35.66 4.17
CA ALA A 475 -39.72 34.90 2.96
C ALA A 475 -38.25 34.99 2.52
N VAL A 476 -37.63 36.16 2.68
CA VAL A 476 -36.20 36.38 2.44
C VAL A 476 -35.32 35.62 3.44
N GLU A 477 -35.67 35.60 4.73
CA GLU A 477 -34.98 34.80 5.76
C GLU A 477 -35.03 33.30 5.46
N TYR A 478 -36.21 32.76 5.16
CA TYR A 478 -36.39 31.36 4.80
C TYR A 478 -35.63 31.00 3.51
N GLY A 479 -35.74 31.84 2.49
CA GLY A 479 -35.03 31.68 1.21
C GLY A 479 -33.51 31.67 1.35
N ALA A 480 -32.96 32.62 2.10
CA ALA A 480 -31.53 32.69 2.34
C ALA A 480 -31.03 31.45 3.10
N ALA A 481 -31.72 31.03 4.16
CA ALA A 481 -31.34 29.85 4.93
C ALA A 481 -31.42 28.56 4.10
N ALA A 482 -32.46 28.40 3.28
CA ALA A 482 -32.59 27.25 2.38
C ALA A 482 -31.49 27.23 1.31
N ALA A 483 -31.12 28.38 0.75
CA ALA A 483 -30.03 28.49 -0.22
C ALA A 483 -28.65 28.19 0.40
N VAL A 484 -28.39 28.66 1.62
CA VAL A 484 -27.17 28.33 2.37
C VAL A 484 -27.08 26.83 2.63
N LEU A 485 -28.13 26.24 3.21
CA LEU A 485 -28.17 24.80 3.51
C LEU A 485 -28.00 23.95 2.25
N ASN A 486 -28.70 24.29 1.17
CA ASN A 486 -28.58 23.55 -0.09
C ASN A 486 -27.17 23.64 -0.67
N THR A 487 -26.55 24.82 -0.65
CA THR A 487 -25.17 25.00 -1.15
C THR A 487 -24.19 24.16 -0.33
N GLN A 488 -24.26 24.22 1.00
CA GLN A 488 -23.39 23.42 1.88
C GLN A 488 -23.60 21.92 1.70
N PHE A 489 -24.86 21.47 1.67
CA PHE A 489 -25.17 20.05 1.52
C PHE A 489 -24.74 19.53 0.14
N THR A 490 -25.01 20.29 -0.92
CA THR A 490 -24.58 19.93 -2.29
C THR A 490 -23.07 19.76 -2.33
N ALA A 491 -22.30 20.74 -1.84
CA ALA A 491 -20.84 20.63 -1.79
C ALA A 491 -20.34 19.43 -0.96
N ALA A 492 -21.01 19.12 0.15
CA ALA A 492 -20.64 17.98 0.99
C ALA A 492 -20.91 16.60 0.34
N ILE A 493 -21.83 16.52 -0.62
CA ILE A 493 -22.20 15.25 -1.28
C ILE A 493 -21.84 15.19 -2.77
N ASP A 494 -21.18 16.22 -3.28
CA ASP A 494 -20.84 16.35 -4.70
C ASP A 494 -19.68 15.42 -5.04
N VAL A 495 -19.98 14.34 -5.75
CA VAL A 495 -18.98 13.37 -6.18
C VAL A 495 -18.03 13.93 -7.24
N ASP A 496 -18.39 15.04 -7.89
CA ASP A 496 -17.58 15.70 -8.91
C ASP A 496 -16.76 16.88 -8.34
N ALA A 497 -16.95 17.24 -7.07
CA ALA A 497 -16.20 18.34 -6.46
C ALA A 497 -14.72 17.98 -6.27
N ASP A 498 -13.81 18.95 -6.41
CA ASP A 498 -12.41 18.76 -6.01
C ASP A 498 -12.34 18.58 -4.48
N GLY A 499 -11.48 17.69 -4.00
CA GLY A 499 -11.32 17.43 -2.58
C GLY A 499 -12.05 16.18 -2.08
N ASP A 500 -11.79 15.79 -0.83
CA ASP A 500 -12.54 14.76 -0.12
C ASP A 500 -13.84 15.35 0.42
N ASN A 501 -14.90 14.57 0.32
CA ASN A 501 -16.18 14.93 0.89
C ASN A 501 -17.00 13.68 1.21
N LEU A 502 -18.10 13.88 1.94
CA LEU A 502 -18.96 12.79 2.38
C LEU A 502 -19.53 11.99 1.20
N GLY A 503 -19.83 12.63 0.07
CA GLY A 503 -20.31 11.96 -1.14
C GLY A 503 -19.31 10.94 -1.68
N LYS A 504 -18.06 11.35 -1.84
CA LYS A 504 -16.96 10.48 -2.31
C LYS A 504 -16.63 9.38 -1.31
N LEU A 505 -16.49 9.72 -0.02
CA LEU A 505 -16.29 8.76 1.06
C LEU A 505 -17.36 7.66 1.03
N LEU A 506 -18.65 8.02 1.02
CA LEU A 506 -19.72 7.03 1.03
C LEU A 506 -19.75 6.17 -0.25
N SER A 507 -19.44 6.75 -1.41
CA SER A 507 -19.34 6.02 -2.68
C SER A 507 -18.20 5.00 -2.63
N ARG A 508 -17.03 5.42 -2.15
CA ARG A 508 -15.84 4.59 -1.99
C ARG A 508 -16.07 3.43 -1.03
N GLU A 509 -16.54 3.72 0.18
CA GLU A 509 -16.73 2.68 1.20
C GLU A 509 -17.86 1.72 0.85
N PHE A 510 -18.84 2.14 0.05
CA PHE A 510 -19.85 1.25 -0.49
C PHE A 510 -19.23 0.22 -1.44
N ALA A 511 -18.44 0.70 -2.41
CA ALA A 511 -17.74 -0.17 -3.35
C ALA A 511 -16.76 -1.13 -2.64
N THR A 512 -16.03 -0.65 -1.63
CA THR A 512 -15.14 -1.47 -0.80
C THR A 512 -15.92 -2.55 -0.05
N ALA A 513 -17.03 -2.20 0.59
CA ALA A 513 -17.84 -3.15 1.33
C ALA A 513 -18.41 -4.27 0.43
N GLU A 514 -18.85 -3.95 -0.79
CA GLU A 514 -19.29 -4.95 -1.78
C GLU A 514 -18.17 -5.94 -2.16
N GLN A 515 -16.96 -5.42 -2.40
CA GLN A 515 -15.80 -6.25 -2.71
C GLN A 515 -15.46 -7.20 -1.55
N LEU A 516 -15.47 -6.69 -0.31
CA LEU A 516 -15.17 -7.49 0.88
C LEU A 516 -16.22 -8.58 1.13
N VAL A 517 -17.51 -8.30 0.90
CA VAL A 517 -18.58 -9.31 1.00
C VAL A 517 -18.39 -10.42 -0.04
N SER A 518 -18.05 -10.07 -1.28
CA SER A 518 -17.73 -11.05 -2.32
C SER A 518 -16.49 -11.88 -1.97
N ALA A 519 -15.44 -11.22 -1.47
CA ALA A 519 -14.20 -11.84 -0.98
C ALA A 519 -14.48 -12.88 0.14
N ALA A 520 -15.27 -12.49 1.13
CA ALA A 520 -15.60 -13.35 2.26
C ALA A 520 -16.56 -14.50 1.88
N THR A 521 -17.47 -14.28 0.93
CA THR A 521 -18.45 -15.29 0.49
C THR A 521 -17.78 -16.51 -0.16
N GLN A 522 -16.74 -16.31 -0.98
CA GLN A 522 -16.05 -17.48 -1.55
C GLN A 522 -15.12 -18.17 -0.54
N LEU A 523 -14.52 -17.44 0.40
CA LEU A 523 -13.80 -18.09 1.52
C LEU A 523 -14.73 -19.05 2.26
N VAL A 524 -15.98 -18.64 2.55
CA VAL A 524 -17.01 -19.51 3.12
C VAL A 524 -17.34 -20.70 2.23
N THR A 525 -17.41 -20.48 0.91
CA THR A 525 -17.66 -21.53 -0.08
C THR A 525 -16.54 -22.59 -0.08
N GLN A 526 -15.28 -22.16 0.08
CA GLN A 526 -14.14 -23.07 0.21
C GLN A 526 -14.13 -23.77 1.58
N ASN A 527 -14.40 -23.02 2.65
CA ASN A 527 -14.43 -23.52 4.01
C ASN A 527 -15.34 -22.68 4.92
N ALA A 528 -16.34 -23.32 5.52
CA ALA A 528 -17.28 -22.68 6.43
C ALA A 528 -16.62 -22.02 7.67
N LYS A 529 -15.35 -22.30 7.98
CA LYS A 529 -14.62 -21.65 9.08
C LYS A 529 -14.54 -20.13 8.94
N TYR A 530 -14.65 -19.60 7.72
CA TYR A 530 -14.58 -18.16 7.42
C TYR A 530 -15.93 -17.44 7.50
N GLN A 531 -17.00 -18.09 8.01
CA GLN A 531 -18.30 -17.44 8.20
C GLN A 531 -18.23 -16.14 9.02
N PRO A 532 -17.43 -16.05 10.11
CA PRO A 532 -17.29 -14.80 10.85
C PRO A 532 -16.75 -13.64 10.01
N THR A 533 -15.87 -13.91 9.05
CA THR A 533 -15.32 -12.89 8.12
C THR A 533 -16.43 -12.33 7.24
N LEU A 534 -17.31 -13.20 6.73
CA LEU A 534 -18.47 -12.79 5.92
C LEU A 534 -19.49 -11.99 6.75
N ASP A 535 -19.74 -12.40 8.00
CA ASP A 535 -20.67 -11.70 8.88
C ASP A 535 -20.22 -10.26 9.15
N GLN A 536 -18.91 -10.02 9.31
CA GLN A 536 -18.34 -8.68 9.52
C GLN A 536 -18.39 -7.82 8.25
N ALA A 537 -18.05 -8.38 7.08
CA ALA A 537 -18.17 -7.66 5.81
C ALA A 537 -19.63 -7.22 5.53
N ASN A 538 -20.60 -8.08 5.82
CA ASN A 538 -22.03 -7.73 5.70
C ASN A 538 -22.48 -6.62 6.67
N ALA A 539 -21.90 -6.58 7.88
CA ALA A 539 -22.19 -5.53 8.85
C ALA A 539 -21.72 -4.16 8.35
N LEU A 540 -20.52 -4.08 7.78
CA LEU A 540 -20.00 -2.87 7.14
C LEU A 540 -20.91 -2.41 5.99
N LEU A 541 -21.28 -3.31 5.07
CA LEU A 541 -22.15 -2.97 3.95
C LEU A 541 -23.52 -2.44 4.42
N THR A 542 -24.07 -3.02 5.49
CA THR A 542 -25.31 -2.54 6.10
C THR A 542 -25.18 -1.12 6.65
N GLN A 543 -24.05 -0.81 7.29
CA GLN A 543 -23.77 0.52 7.84
C GLN A 543 -23.68 1.58 6.72
N VAL A 544 -22.87 1.34 5.69
CA VAL A 544 -22.71 2.29 4.57
C VAL A 544 -24.02 2.51 3.82
N THR A 545 -24.78 1.45 3.60
CA THR A 545 -26.10 1.54 2.95
C THR A 545 -27.06 2.42 3.72
N ALA A 546 -27.06 2.36 5.06
CA ALA A 546 -27.91 3.21 5.90
C ALA A 546 -27.51 4.69 5.79
N LEU A 547 -26.21 4.99 5.76
CA LEU A 547 -25.68 6.34 5.57
C LEU A 547 -26.08 6.93 4.21
N ILE A 548 -25.94 6.15 3.13
CA ILE A 548 -26.36 6.56 1.79
C ILE A 548 -27.87 6.86 1.75
N ALA A 549 -28.69 5.98 2.33
CA ALA A 549 -30.14 6.19 2.38
C ALA A 549 -30.52 7.47 3.15
N GLN A 550 -29.82 7.76 4.24
CA GLN A 550 -30.01 9.01 5.00
C GLN A 550 -29.57 10.24 4.18
N LYS A 551 -28.42 10.17 3.50
CA LYS A 551 -27.94 11.22 2.58
C LYS A 551 -28.95 11.51 1.49
N ASP A 552 -29.47 10.48 0.81
CA ASP A 552 -30.43 10.65 -0.29
C ASP A 552 -31.76 11.24 0.19
N GLN A 553 -32.25 10.80 1.36
CA GLN A 553 -33.45 11.38 1.97
C GLN A 553 -33.25 12.86 2.30
N LEU A 554 -32.10 13.24 2.88
CA LEU A 554 -31.78 14.65 3.17
C LEU A 554 -31.69 15.48 1.89
N SER A 555 -31.08 14.94 0.82
CA SER A 555 -31.02 15.61 -0.49
C SER A 555 -32.40 15.97 -1.01
N ALA A 556 -33.33 15.00 -0.99
CA ALA A 556 -34.70 15.21 -1.46
C ALA A 556 -35.48 16.22 -0.60
N ASP A 557 -35.31 16.17 0.73
CA ASP A 557 -36.00 17.06 1.65
C ASP A 557 -35.47 18.51 1.56
N ILE A 558 -34.15 18.68 1.45
CA ILE A 558 -33.52 20.01 1.28
C ILE A 558 -33.96 20.64 -0.05
N ALA A 559 -33.96 19.86 -1.15
CA ALA A 559 -34.41 20.34 -2.46
C ALA A 559 -35.89 20.76 -2.44
N THR A 560 -36.73 20.03 -1.69
CA THR A 560 -38.16 20.35 -1.52
C THR A 560 -38.34 21.70 -0.81
N GLU A 561 -37.61 21.92 0.29
CA GLU A 561 -37.67 23.19 1.03
C GLU A 561 -37.11 24.36 0.21
N LEU A 562 -36.03 24.17 -0.55
CA LEU A 562 -35.49 25.20 -1.44
C LEU A 562 -36.51 25.60 -2.52
N ALA A 563 -37.18 24.64 -3.14
CA ALA A 563 -38.22 24.91 -4.14
C ALA A 563 -39.43 25.66 -3.55
N ALA A 564 -39.84 25.28 -2.34
CA ALA A 564 -40.91 25.97 -1.61
C ALA A 564 -40.52 27.42 -1.26
N ALA A 565 -39.28 27.63 -0.81
CA ALA A 565 -38.74 28.95 -0.52
C ALA A 565 -38.69 29.84 -1.77
N ASN A 566 -38.15 29.33 -2.88
CA ASN A 566 -38.06 30.06 -4.15
C ASN A 566 -39.44 30.48 -4.67
N THR A 567 -40.43 29.59 -4.62
CA THR A 567 -41.82 29.92 -4.99
C THR A 567 -42.33 31.11 -4.17
N LYS A 568 -42.04 31.13 -2.87
CA LYS A 568 -42.51 32.21 -1.99
C LYS A 568 -41.77 33.53 -2.20
N ILE A 569 -40.47 33.48 -2.46
CA ILE A 569 -39.63 34.64 -2.77
C ILE A 569 -40.11 35.31 -4.06
N GLU A 570 -40.48 34.51 -5.08
CA GLU A 570 -41.04 34.99 -6.34
C GLU A 570 -42.36 35.74 -6.15
N GLU A 571 -43.26 35.27 -5.27
CA GLU A 571 -44.52 35.97 -4.96
C GLU A 571 -44.31 37.41 -4.45
N PHE A 572 -43.18 37.66 -3.78
CA PHE A 572 -42.81 38.98 -3.26
C PHE A 572 -41.84 39.75 -4.18
N GLY A 573 -41.39 39.16 -5.29
CA GLY A 573 -40.35 39.74 -6.15
C GLY A 573 -39.05 40.01 -5.38
N ALA A 574 -38.65 39.09 -4.50
CA ALA A 574 -37.58 39.28 -3.53
C ALA A 574 -36.31 38.45 -3.82
N ALA A 575 -36.14 37.95 -5.04
CA ALA A 575 -35.03 37.05 -5.41
C ALA A 575 -33.65 37.65 -5.14
N LEU A 576 -33.44 38.91 -5.50
CA LEU A 576 -32.19 39.62 -5.25
C LEU A 576 -31.92 39.81 -3.75
N ASP A 577 -32.95 40.14 -2.97
CA ASP A 577 -32.83 40.35 -1.52
C ASP A 577 -32.49 39.04 -0.80
N ALA A 578 -33.07 37.92 -1.24
CA ALA A 578 -32.76 36.59 -0.72
C ALA A 578 -31.33 36.15 -1.07
N ALA A 579 -30.90 36.34 -2.32
CA ALA A 579 -29.53 36.02 -2.74
C ALA A 579 -28.50 36.88 -2.00
N LYS A 580 -28.76 38.18 -1.85
CA LYS A 580 -27.91 39.08 -1.04
C LYS A 580 -27.83 38.60 0.40
N LYS A 581 -28.96 38.27 1.03
CA LYS A 581 -28.98 37.82 2.42
C LYS A 581 -28.24 36.49 2.59
N ALA A 582 -28.38 35.54 1.66
CA ALA A 582 -27.63 34.27 1.70
C ALA A 582 -26.11 34.52 1.63
N SER A 583 -25.67 35.41 0.74
CA SER A 583 -24.27 35.82 0.64
C SER A 583 -23.76 36.51 1.91
N ASP A 584 -24.52 37.44 2.48
CA ASP A 584 -24.12 38.16 3.70
C ASP A 584 -24.07 37.22 4.92
N ASP A 585 -25.07 36.36 5.10
CA ASP A 585 -25.16 35.43 6.24
C ASP A 585 -24.04 34.36 6.18
N SER A 586 -23.71 33.86 4.97
CA SER A 586 -22.62 32.90 4.78
C SER A 586 -21.23 33.51 5.00
N LEU A 587 -21.02 34.78 4.60
CA LEU A 587 -19.79 35.51 4.93
C LEU A 587 -19.61 35.69 6.44
N VAL A 588 -20.69 35.99 7.18
CA VAL A 588 -20.64 36.08 8.64
C VAL A 588 -20.28 34.73 9.26
N ALA A 589 -20.85 33.63 8.76
CA ALA A 589 -20.49 32.29 9.21
C ALA A 589 -19.01 31.97 8.96
N ALA A 590 -18.51 32.23 7.74
CA ALA A 590 -17.11 31.99 7.38
C ALA A 590 -16.13 32.81 8.26
N ASN A 591 -16.45 34.06 8.57
CA ASN A 591 -15.64 34.87 9.50
C ASN A 591 -15.64 34.29 10.93
N ASN A 592 -16.78 33.81 11.42
CA ASN A 592 -16.86 33.18 12.75
C ASN A 592 -16.05 31.89 12.80
N ASP A 593 -16.11 31.05 11.76
CA ASP A 593 -15.34 29.81 11.69
C ASP A 593 -13.84 30.09 11.59
N LYS A 594 -13.43 31.08 10.80
CA LYS A 594 -12.03 31.54 10.78
C LYS A 594 -11.58 32.01 12.16
N GLN A 595 -12.41 32.79 12.87
CA GLN A 595 -12.08 33.23 14.22
C GLN A 595 -11.91 32.05 15.19
N ALA A 596 -12.80 31.06 15.13
CA ALA A 596 -12.69 29.85 15.94
C ALA A 596 -11.42 29.04 15.61
N ALA A 597 -11.03 28.97 14.33
CA ALA A 597 -9.79 28.34 13.90
C ALA A 597 -8.55 29.11 14.41
N ASP A 598 -8.55 30.43 14.35
CA ASP A 598 -7.46 31.27 14.89
C ASP A 598 -7.31 31.09 16.43
N GLU A 599 -8.42 30.86 17.15
CA GLU A 599 -8.39 30.52 18.59
C GLU A 599 -7.76 29.14 18.84
N LYS A 600 -8.08 28.13 18.03
CA LYS A 600 -7.47 26.79 18.12
C LYS A 600 -5.98 26.81 17.80
N ARG A 601 -5.57 27.59 16.80
CA ARG A 601 -4.17 27.82 16.48
C ARG A 601 -3.40 28.42 17.65
N ALA A 602 -3.96 29.40 18.35
CA ALA A 602 -3.30 30.02 19.50
C ALA A 602 -3.10 29.02 20.66
N VAL A 603 -4.04 28.08 20.85
CA VAL A 603 -3.90 26.97 21.81
C VAL A 603 -2.76 26.04 21.39
N PHE A 604 -2.74 25.64 20.11
CA PHE A 604 -1.66 24.84 19.55
C PHE A 604 -0.28 25.50 19.73
N GLU A 605 -0.11 26.76 19.32
CA GLU A 605 1.17 27.48 19.44
C GLU A 605 1.65 27.58 20.89
N THR A 606 0.71 27.74 21.84
CA THR A 606 1.03 27.73 23.27
C THR A 606 1.52 26.36 23.72
N GLN A 607 0.84 25.29 23.31
CA GLN A 607 1.20 23.91 23.67
C GLN A 607 2.50 23.46 23.01
N LEU A 608 2.76 23.88 21.77
CA LEU A 608 4.01 23.64 21.06
C LEU A 608 5.20 24.23 21.83
N LEU A 609 5.10 25.46 22.33
CA LEU A 609 6.16 26.07 23.14
C LEU A 609 6.41 25.30 24.46
N VAL A 610 5.36 24.77 25.08
CA VAL A 610 5.48 23.93 26.29
C VAL A 610 6.17 22.62 25.95
N ALA A 611 5.75 21.95 24.87
CA ALA A 611 6.35 20.70 24.41
C ALA A 611 7.83 20.88 24.05
N GLN A 612 8.17 21.91 23.26
CA GLN A 612 9.55 22.24 22.93
C GLN A 612 10.38 22.54 24.18
N ALA A 613 9.86 23.30 25.14
CA ALA A 613 10.56 23.54 26.40
C ALA A 613 10.80 22.24 27.19
N ALA A 614 9.84 21.31 27.18
CA ALA A 614 9.99 20.00 27.81
C ALA A 614 11.06 19.15 27.11
N VAL A 615 11.09 19.14 25.78
CA VAL A 615 12.13 18.43 24.99
C VAL A 615 13.54 18.96 25.28
N ARG A 616 13.68 20.29 25.43
CA ARG A 616 14.95 20.92 25.82
C ARG A 616 15.36 20.62 27.27
N ALA A 617 14.39 20.32 28.13
CA ALA A 617 14.62 20.04 29.54
C ALA A 617 14.83 18.54 29.85
N ILE A 618 14.90 17.68 28.82
CA ILE A 618 15.16 16.25 28.99
C ILE A 618 16.58 16.05 29.55
N THR A 619 16.66 15.43 30.71
CA THR A 619 17.92 15.04 31.37
C THR A 619 17.96 13.57 31.78
N ASP A 620 16.81 12.90 31.74
CA ASP A 620 16.62 11.52 32.20
C ASP A 620 15.35 10.90 31.57
N GLN A 621 15.12 9.62 31.82
CA GLN A 621 13.95 8.89 31.34
C GLN A 621 12.60 9.50 31.74
N ASP A 622 12.46 10.01 32.96
CA ASP A 622 11.19 10.54 33.48
C ASP A 622 10.82 11.89 32.84
N SER A 623 11.82 12.76 32.64
CA SER A 623 11.69 14.02 31.91
C SER A 623 11.44 13.79 30.42
N ALA A 624 12.02 12.76 29.81
CA ALA A 624 11.72 12.35 28.43
C ALA A 624 10.27 11.87 28.28
N ALA A 625 9.78 10.99 29.18
CA ALA A 625 8.39 10.55 29.16
C ALA A 625 7.41 11.72 29.36
N SER A 626 7.78 12.69 30.20
CA SER A 626 7.00 13.92 30.38
C SER A 626 6.99 14.78 29.09
N ALA A 627 8.12 14.92 28.41
CA ALA A 627 8.21 15.64 27.15
C ALA A 627 7.38 14.98 26.03
N LEU A 628 7.43 13.66 25.91
CA LEU A 628 6.58 12.90 24.96
C LEU A 628 5.08 13.09 25.26
N SER A 629 4.70 13.16 26.54
CA SER A 629 3.32 13.49 26.91
C SER A 629 2.90 14.90 26.49
N GLU A 630 3.79 15.89 26.63
CA GLU A 630 3.50 17.27 26.17
C GLU A 630 3.50 17.39 24.64
N LEU A 631 4.33 16.63 23.93
CA LEU A 631 4.30 16.52 22.47
C LEU A 631 3.00 15.90 21.97
N SER A 632 2.51 14.83 22.61
CA SER A 632 1.21 14.23 22.27
C SER A 632 0.04 15.20 22.45
N LYS A 633 0.09 16.06 23.49
CA LYS A 633 -0.90 17.14 23.66
C LYS A 633 -0.78 18.21 22.57
N ALA A 634 0.45 18.56 22.16
CA ALA A 634 0.68 19.50 21.06
C ALA A 634 0.12 18.93 19.74
N GLN A 635 0.33 17.64 19.48
CA GLN A 635 -0.22 16.93 18.33
C GLN A 635 -1.76 16.97 18.32
N THR A 636 -2.38 16.70 19.47
CA THR A 636 -3.85 16.79 19.60
C THR A 636 -4.36 18.20 19.30
N ALA A 637 -3.69 19.23 19.85
CA ALA A 637 -4.07 20.62 19.61
C ALA A 637 -3.83 21.06 18.14
N LEU A 638 -2.79 20.52 17.50
CA LEU A 638 -2.51 20.72 16.08
C LEU A 638 -3.66 20.17 15.23
N MET A 639 -4.04 18.91 15.44
CA MET A 639 -5.17 18.28 14.74
C MET A 639 -6.47 19.08 14.92
N GLU A 640 -6.78 19.53 16.14
CA GLU A 640 -7.95 20.39 16.36
C GLU A 640 -7.89 21.71 15.58
N SER A 641 -6.70 22.29 15.42
CA SER A 641 -6.49 23.50 14.63
C SER A 641 -6.64 23.24 13.13
N VAL A 642 -6.11 22.12 12.62
CA VAL A 642 -6.24 21.70 11.22
C VAL A 642 -7.71 21.50 10.87
N THR A 643 -8.45 20.73 11.66
CA THR A 643 -9.89 20.51 11.45
C THR A 643 -10.69 21.83 11.45
N ALA A 644 -10.33 22.77 12.34
CA ALA A 644 -11.01 24.06 12.40
C ALA A 644 -10.75 24.93 11.15
N TYR A 645 -9.52 24.95 10.62
CA TYR A 645 -9.22 25.70 9.39
C TYR A 645 -9.83 25.05 8.14
N GLN A 646 -9.88 23.72 8.06
CA GLN A 646 -10.61 23.02 7.00
C GLN A 646 -12.09 23.42 7.01
N SER A 647 -12.73 23.45 8.19
CA SER A 647 -14.11 23.93 8.32
C SER A 647 -14.27 25.40 7.90
N ALA A 648 -13.32 26.26 8.25
CA ALA A 648 -13.34 27.68 7.86
C ALA A 648 -13.20 27.85 6.34
N GLU A 649 -12.35 27.05 5.69
CA GLU A 649 -12.22 27.02 4.23
C GLU A 649 -13.52 26.57 3.56
N THR A 650 -14.17 25.51 4.04
CA THR A 650 -15.47 25.05 3.52
C THR A 650 -16.54 26.13 3.61
N SER A 651 -16.62 26.84 4.75
CA SER A 651 -17.55 27.95 4.94
C SER A 651 -17.23 29.14 4.02
N ALA A 652 -15.95 29.45 3.78
CA ALA A 652 -15.55 30.52 2.86
C ALA A 652 -15.88 30.18 1.39
N ASN A 653 -15.69 28.92 0.97
CA ASN A 653 -16.10 28.43 -0.35
C ASN A 653 -17.62 28.49 -0.56
N THR A 654 -18.39 28.16 0.48
CA THR A 654 -19.85 28.35 0.49
C THR A 654 -20.22 29.82 0.28
N ALA A 655 -19.55 30.73 1.01
CA ALA A 655 -19.78 32.16 0.89
C ALA A 655 -19.45 32.69 -0.53
N LEU A 656 -18.37 32.21 -1.14
CA LEU A 656 -17.98 32.54 -2.52
C LEU A 656 -19.06 32.11 -3.53
N THR A 657 -19.55 30.88 -3.42
CA THR A 657 -20.62 30.36 -4.29
C THR A 657 -21.88 31.20 -4.21
N LEU A 658 -22.31 31.56 -2.99
CA LEU A 658 -23.49 32.39 -2.77
C LEU A 658 -23.29 33.85 -3.21
N ALA A 659 -22.10 34.41 -3.03
CA ALA A 659 -21.76 35.74 -3.53
C ALA A 659 -21.79 35.81 -5.07
N ASN A 660 -21.33 34.76 -5.75
CA ASN A 660 -21.45 34.63 -7.20
C ASN A 660 -22.92 34.50 -7.65
N ALA A 661 -23.74 33.72 -6.94
CA ALA A 661 -25.18 33.63 -7.20
C ALA A 661 -25.88 34.99 -7.03
N TYR A 662 -25.52 35.76 -5.99
CA TYR A 662 -26.01 37.12 -5.79
C TYR A 662 -25.60 38.04 -6.96
N LYS A 663 -24.34 37.99 -7.41
CA LYS A 663 -23.87 38.76 -8.56
C LYS A 663 -24.64 38.42 -9.84
N ALA A 664 -24.86 37.13 -10.10
CA ALA A 664 -25.62 36.68 -11.27
C ALA A 664 -27.05 37.23 -11.26
N GLU A 665 -27.71 37.21 -10.10
CA GLU A 665 -29.07 37.74 -9.97
C GLU A 665 -29.12 39.27 -10.08
N ALA A 666 -28.13 39.98 -9.56
CA ALA A 666 -28.01 41.43 -9.74
C ALA A 666 -27.90 41.80 -11.24
N LEU A 667 -27.07 41.06 -11.99
CA LEU A 667 -26.93 41.23 -13.44
C LEU A 667 -28.23 40.92 -14.18
N ASN A 668 -28.94 39.85 -13.81
CA ASN A 668 -30.24 39.49 -14.40
C ASN A 668 -31.28 40.60 -14.22
N GLN A 669 -31.24 41.30 -13.09
CA GLN A 669 -32.16 42.40 -12.78
C GLN A 669 -31.67 43.79 -13.21
N ASN A 670 -30.47 43.90 -13.81
CA ASN A 670 -29.77 45.17 -14.11
C ASN A 670 -29.53 46.06 -12.88
N GLU A 671 -29.26 45.44 -11.74
CA GLU A 671 -28.89 46.11 -10.49
C GLU A 671 -27.35 46.19 -10.33
N PRO A 672 -26.82 47.11 -9.51
CA PRO A 672 -25.37 47.23 -9.27
C PRO A 672 -24.75 45.97 -8.63
N THR A 673 -23.52 45.62 -9.04
CA THR A 673 -22.80 44.44 -8.53
C THR A 673 -21.77 44.73 -7.45
N ASP A 674 -21.50 46.01 -7.12
CA ASP A 674 -20.40 46.43 -6.23
C ASP A 674 -20.38 45.67 -4.88
N SER A 675 -21.56 45.47 -4.26
CA SER A 675 -21.66 44.73 -3.00
C SER A 675 -21.40 43.22 -3.17
N ALA A 676 -21.80 42.63 -4.30
CA ALA A 676 -21.52 41.24 -4.61
C ALA A 676 -20.02 41.05 -4.91
N ASP A 677 -19.42 41.97 -5.65
CA ASP A 677 -17.98 41.99 -5.95
C ASP A 677 -17.14 42.14 -4.67
N GLN A 678 -17.59 42.96 -3.72
CA GLN A 678 -16.97 43.05 -2.40
C GLN A 678 -17.07 41.71 -1.64
N ALA A 679 -18.25 41.10 -1.61
CA ALA A 679 -18.47 39.81 -0.95
C ALA A 679 -17.59 38.69 -1.54
N ILE A 680 -17.43 38.66 -2.88
CA ILE A 680 -16.52 37.75 -3.58
C ILE A 680 -15.06 37.99 -3.15
N GLY A 681 -14.63 39.26 -3.07
CA GLY A 681 -13.28 39.61 -2.63
C GLY A 681 -12.99 39.20 -1.19
N GLU A 682 -13.96 39.39 -0.29
CA GLU A 682 -13.86 38.97 1.11
C GLU A 682 -13.81 37.44 1.24
N ALA A 683 -14.69 36.71 0.53
CA ALA A 683 -14.68 35.25 0.53
C ALA A 683 -13.34 34.67 0.00
N ASN A 684 -12.80 35.22 -1.10
CA ASN A 684 -11.50 34.80 -1.62
C ASN A 684 -10.36 35.06 -0.63
N THR A 685 -10.39 36.19 0.08
CA THR A 685 -9.38 36.48 1.13
C THR A 685 -9.45 35.44 2.25
N LEU A 686 -10.65 35.06 2.69
CA LEU A 686 -10.84 34.03 3.72
C LEU A 686 -10.33 32.65 3.26
N ILE A 687 -10.54 32.29 2.00
CA ILE A 687 -10.02 31.04 1.41
C ILE A 687 -8.48 31.07 1.41
N GLU A 688 -7.86 32.15 0.92
CA GLU A 688 -6.40 32.28 0.90
C GLU A 688 -5.78 32.24 2.31
N ASP A 689 -6.40 32.93 3.28
CA ASP A 689 -5.96 32.91 4.68
C ASP A 689 -6.04 31.51 5.31
N ALA A 690 -7.12 30.76 5.05
CA ALA A 690 -7.28 29.41 5.57
C ALA A 690 -6.25 28.44 4.96
N LYS A 691 -6.04 28.49 3.64
CA LYS A 691 -5.02 27.68 2.94
C LYS A 691 -3.61 27.98 3.44
N ALA A 692 -3.26 29.26 3.60
CA ALA A 692 -1.95 29.65 4.13
C ALA A 692 -1.74 29.17 5.56
N ALA A 693 -2.80 29.14 6.38
CA ALA A 693 -2.73 28.58 7.73
C ALA A 693 -2.52 27.06 7.73
N LEU A 694 -3.24 26.32 6.89
CA LEU A 694 -3.09 24.87 6.76
C LEU A 694 -1.65 24.48 6.37
N ILE A 695 -1.05 25.15 5.38
CA ILE A 695 0.36 24.95 5.01
C ILE A 695 1.31 25.21 6.20
N SER A 696 1.03 26.25 6.98
CA SER A 696 1.84 26.56 8.17
C SER A 696 1.71 25.52 9.28
N LEU A 697 0.56 24.84 9.38
CA LEU A 697 0.31 23.79 10.38
C LEU A 697 0.97 22.48 9.97
N ASP A 698 0.98 22.14 8.69
CA ASP A 698 1.70 20.99 8.14
C ASP A 698 3.22 21.04 8.43
N VAL A 699 3.85 22.21 8.23
CA VAL A 699 5.25 22.42 8.62
C VAL A 699 5.46 22.22 10.13
N ALA A 700 4.46 22.58 10.95
CA ALA A 700 4.54 22.41 12.40
C ALA A 700 4.37 20.94 12.83
N ASP A 701 3.60 20.16 12.07
CA ASP A 701 3.45 18.71 12.24
C ASP A 701 4.81 17.99 12.05
N SER A 702 5.47 18.29 10.93
CA SER A 702 6.81 17.79 10.65
C SER A 702 7.81 18.12 11.77
N GLN A 703 7.71 19.33 12.35
CA GLN A 703 8.55 19.73 13.47
C GLN A 703 8.25 18.95 14.75
N LEU A 704 6.98 18.65 15.05
CA LEU A 704 6.60 17.83 16.21
C LEU A 704 7.14 16.40 16.08
N SER A 705 7.14 15.83 14.87
CA SER A 705 7.75 14.52 14.60
C SER A 705 9.25 14.53 14.88
N ILE A 706 9.97 15.55 14.43
CA ILE A 706 11.41 15.77 14.74
C ILE A 706 11.63 15.87 16.26
N ASP A 707 10.80 16.64 16.96
CA ASP A 707 10.91 16.83 18.41
C ASP A 707 10.62 15.51 19.17
N SER A 708 9.68 14.70 18.69
CA SER A 708 9.36 13.37 19.22
C SER A 708 10.52 12.39 19.04
N ASN A 709 11.07 12.30 17.82
CA ASN A 709 12.23 11.47 17.53
C ASN A 709 13.45 11.88 18.35
N THR A 710 13.64 13.19 18.56
CA THR A 710 14.70 13.71 19.44
C THR A 710 14.47 13.27 20.90
N ALA A 711 13.25 13.37 21.41
CA ALA A 711 12.93 12.94 22.78
C ALA A 711 13.13 11.43 22.98
N LEU A 712 12.75 10.61 22.00
CA LEU A 712 13.00 9.18 21.97
C LEU A 712 14.49 8.85 21.89
N GLY A 713 15.24 9.55 21.03
CA GLY A 713 16.69 9.42 20.93
C GLY A 713 17.39 9.72 22.26
N LYS A 714 17.02 10.82 22.93
CA LYS A 714 17.55 11.16 24.27
C LYS A 714 17.22 10.11 25.32
N GLN A 715 15.99 9.58 25.31
CA GLN A 715 15.57 8.51 26.21
C GLN A 715 16.35 7.22 25.96
N GLY A 716 16.62 6.88 24.71
CA GLY A 716 17.43 5.72 24.34
C GLY A 716 18.89 5.89 24.77
N SER A 717 19.47 7.08 24.60
CA SER A 717 20.82 7.38 25.08
C SER A 717 20.94 7.33 26.60
N ASP A 718 19.91 7.76 27.33
CA ASP A 718 19.85 7.60 28.79
C ASP A 718 19.75 6.12 29.21
N LYS A 719 19.00 5.30 28.46
CA LYS A 719 18.96 3.85 28.67
C LYS A 719 20.32 3.19 28.38
N LEU A 720 21.02 3.65 27.35
CA LEU A 720 22.35 3.17 26.98
C LEU A 720 23.36 3.37 28.12
N VAL A 721 23.35 4.54 28.77
CA VAL A 721 24.19 4.84 29.95
C VAL A 721 23.98 3.86 31.10
N ASN A 722 22.78 3.29 31.24
CA ASN A 722 22.45 2.33 32.31
C ASN A 722 22.77 0.86 31.95
N ILE A 723 23.31 0.60 30.75
CA ILE A 723 23.74 -0.76 30.37
C ILE A 723 25.12 -1.04 30.96
N SER A 724 25.18 -1.97 31.93
CA SER A 724 26.39 -2.19 32.76
C SER A 724 27.66 -2.45 31.97
N PHE A 725 27.58 -3.19 30.87
CA PHE A 725 28.75 -3.51 30.04
C PHE A 725 29.27 -2.30 29.25
N VAL A 726 28.38 -1.42 28.79
CA VAL A 726 28.73 -0.21 28.02
C VAL A 726 29.28 0.89 28.94
N THR A 727 29.10 0.72 30.25
CA THR A 727 29.79 1.55 31.25
C THR A 727 31.25 1.16 31.39
N LYS A 728 32.08 2.14 31.75
CA LYS A 728 33.52 2.02 31.97
C LYS A 728 33.94 0.78 32.80
N GLU A 729 33.17 0.44 33.83
CA GLU A 729 33.52 -0.68 34.73
C GLU A 729 33.23 -2.08 34.13
N GLY A 730 32.22 -2.20 33.27
CA GLY A 730 31.80 -3.48 32.70
C GLY A 730 32.66 -3.91 31.51
N ALA A 731 33.09 -2.95 30.69
CA ALA A 731 33.99 -3.18 29.57
C ALA A 731 35.36 -3.71 30.06
N ASP A 732 35.96 -3.06 31.07
CA ASP A 732 37.26 -3.45 31.64
C ASP A 732 37.28 -4.90 32.15
N ALA A 733 36.23 -5.34 32.84
CA ALA A 733 36.20 -6.68 33.44
C ALA A 733 36.10 -7.82 32.40
N ALA A 734 35.34 -7.61 31.32
CA ALA A 734 35.12 -8.60 30.27
C ALA A 734 36.25 -8.58 29.21
N PHE A 735 36.75 -7.40 28.84
CA PHE A 735 37.86 -7.25 27.90
C PHE A 735 39.15 -7.86 28.47
N ASN A 736 39.49 -7.54 29.73
CA ASN A 736 40.65 -8.13 30.40
C ASN A 736 40.58 -9.67 30.45
N ALA A 737 39.40 -10.26 30.62
CA ALA A 737 39.20 -11.71 30.62
C ALA A 737 39.61 -12.37 29.29
N GLY A 738 39.13 -11.78 28.18
CA GLY A 738 39.40 -12.25 26.83
C GLY A 738 40.88 -12.11 26.46
N GLU A 739 41.47 -10.96 26.77
CA GLU A 739 42.89 -10.67 26.54
C GLU A 739 43.79 -11.62 27.34
N ILE A 740 43.51 -11.88 28.61
CA ILE A 740 44.28 -12.83 29.43
C ILE A 740 44.25 -14.24 28.81
N ILE A 741 43.09 -14.70 28.32
CA ILE A 741 42.97 -16.02 27.69
C ILE A 741 43.73 -16.04 26.35
N TYR A 742 43.57 -15.00 25.52
CA TYR A 742 44.28 -14.88 24.24
C TYR A 742 45.80 -14.88 24.44
N ASP A 743 46.31 -14.07 25.38
CA ASP A 743 47.72 -14.01 25.77
C ASP A 743 48.27 -15.37 26.20
N VAL A 744 47.52 -16.08 27.05
CA VAL A 744 47.91 -17.41 27.51
C VAL A 744 47.91 -18.42 26.37
N MET A 745 46.92 -18.36 25.47
CA MET A 745 46.87 -19.23 24.29
C MET A 745 48.02 -18.94 23.33
N LYS A 746 48.35 -17.67 23.10
CA LYS A 746 49.49 -17.23 22.30
C LYS A 746 50.81 -17.68 22.92
N ASP A 747 50.99 -17.49 24.22
CA ASP A 747 52.21 -17.95 24.92
C ASP A 747 52.33 -19.49 24.92
N ILE A 748 51.23 -20.24 25.04
CA ILE A 748 51.21 -21.70 24.87
C ILE A 748 51.61 -22.10 23.44
N TRP A 749 51.14 -21.35 22.44
CA TRP A 749 51.46 -21.57 21.03
C TRP A 749 52.93 -21.24 20.71
N ASP A 750 53.43 -20.10 21.18
CA ASP A 750 54.80 -19.60 20.99
C ASP A 750 55.86 -20.40 21.77
N SER A 751 55.51 -20.86 22.98
CA SER A 751 56.35 -21.79 23.76
C SER A 751 56.43 -23.18 23.15
N GLY A 752 55.61 -23.41 22.12
CA GLY A 752 55.77 -24.49 21.18
C GLY A 752 54.98 -25.73 21.50
N LEU A 753 53.97 -25.77 22.39
CA LEU A 753 53.13 -26.98 22.59
C LEU A 753 53.93 -28.27 22.94
N ASP A 754 54.88 -28.21 23.86
CA ASP A 754 55.60 -29.42 24.34
C ASP A 754 54.67 -30.35 25.15
N SER A 755 55.01 -31.64 25.27
CA SER A 755 54.18 -32.63 25.99
C SER A 755 54.41 -32.58 27.51
N GLY A 756 53.35 -32.68 28.32
CA GLY A 756 53.36 -32.72 29.77
C GLY A 756 52.68 -31.51 30.45
N ASN A 757 53.08 -31.23 31.69
CA ASN A 757 52.55 -30.09 32.46
C ASN A 757 53.41 -28.85 32.25
N HIS A 758 52.76 -27.77 31.85
CA HIS A 758 53.32 -26.45 31.61
C HIS A 758 52.72 -25.45 32.59
N SER A 759 53.50 -24.44 32.94
CA SER A 759 53.03 -23.33 33.78
C SER A 759 53.78 -22.06 33.44
N GLY A 760 53.09 -20.94 33.44
CA GLY A 760 53.66 -19.65 33.12
C GLY A 760 52.88 -18.50 33.73
N THR A 761 53.21 -17.30 33.26
CA THR A 761 52.56 -16.04 33.64
C THR A 761 52.13 -15.37 32.34
N ALA A 762 50.89 -14.86 32.29
CA ALA A 762 50.39 -14.18 31.11
C ALA A 762 51.29 -12.97 30.76
N PRO A 763 51.85 -12.86 29.53
CA PRO A 763 52.86 -11.87 29.20
C PRO A 763 52.45 -10.41 29.45
N ASN A 764 51.21 -10.03 29.12
CA ASN A 764 50.72 -8.66 29.36
C ASN A 764 49.96 -8.50 30.69
N PHE A 765 49.67 -9.61 31.39
CA PHE A 765 48.95 -9.64 32.66
C PHE A 765 49.75 -10.39 33.74
N PRO A 766 50.81 -9.78 34.29
CA PRO A 766 51.79 -10.47 35.14
C PRO A 766 51.24 -11.02 36.46
N ASP A 767 50.06 -10.55 36.87
CA ASP A 767 49.37 -11.01 38.06
C ASP A 767 48.63 -12.34 37.84
N TRP A 768 48.48 -12.78 36.58
CA TRP A 768 47.82 -14.01 36.21
C TRP A 768 48.82 -15.12 35.93
N THR A 769 48.69 -16.22 36.67
CA THR A 769 49.46 -17.43 36.44
C THR A 769 48.58 -18.49 35.80
N TYR A 770 49.13 -19.24 34.86
CA TYR A 770 48.44 -20.33 34.20
C TYR A 770 49.19 -21.65 34.39
N SER A 771 48.44 -22.75 34.37
CA SER A 771 48.97 -24.10 34.25
C SER A 771 48.15 -24.88 33.23
N TYR A 772 48.83 -25.62 32.36
CA TYR A 772 48.20 -26.40 31.29
C TYR A 772 48.83 -27.78 31.18
N ASP A 773 48.00 -28.80 31.00
CA ASP A 773 48.42 -30.19 30.81
C ASP A 773 48.05 -30.64 29.39
N THR A 774 49.04 -30.94 28.55
CA THR A 774 48.81 -31.40 27.17
C THR A 774 48.33 -32.85 27.06
N ASP A 775 48.42 -33.65 28.13
CA ASP A 775 47.88 -35.02 28.19
C ASP A 775 46.39 -35.03 28.57
N THR A 776 45.96 -34.11 29.45
CA THR A 776 44.56 -34.02 29.91
C THR A 776 43.78 -32.84 29.33
N TYR A 777 44.46 -31.94 28.62
CA TYR A 777 43.94 -30.68 28.08
C TYR A 777 43.29 -29.77 29.13
N ALA A 778 43.66 -29.93 30.40
CA ALA A 778 43.19 -29.09 31.50
C ALA A 778 44.02 -27.80 31.57
N LEU A 779 43.35 -26.65 31.57
CA LEU A 779 43.95 -25.33 31.76
C LEU A 779 43.39 -24.72 33.05
N SER A 780 44.24 -24.14 33.88
CA SER A 780 43.83 -23.40 35.07
C SER A 780 44.57 -22.07 35.11
N LEU A 781 43.82 -20.97 35.19
CA LEU A 781 44.33 -19.63 35.42
C LEU A 781 43.92 -19.16 36.82
N GLU A 782 44.86 -18.57 37.54
CA GLU A 782 44.64 -18.02 38.89
C GLU A 782 45.34 -16.66 39.00
N ASN A 783 44.58 -15.66 39.44
CA ASN A 783 45.13 -14.36 39.78
C ASN A 783 45.86 -14.45 41.13
N THR A 784 47.09 -13.98 41.18
CA THR A 784 47.95 -14.04 42.36
C THR A 784 47.66 -12.98 43.41
N LYS A 785 46.84 -11.98 43.08
CA LYS A 785 46.45 -10.85 43.94
C LYS A 785 44.99 -10.89 44.39
N GLY A 786 44.16 -11.78 43.85
CA GLY A 786 42.72 -11.88 44.13
C GLY A 786 42.21 -13.32 44.26
N ASP A 787 40.89 -13.48 44.38
CA ASP A 787 40.21 -14.81 44.45
C ASP A 787 39.76 -15.31 43.05
N GLU A 788 40.21 -14.66 41.99
CA GLU A 788 39.77 -14.87 40.61
C GLU A 788 40.41 -16.13 40.02
N LYS A 789 39.58 -16.98 39.42
CA LYS A 789 39.99 -18.28 38.89
C LYS A 789 39.20 -18.63 37.65
N LEU A 790 39.89 -19.12 36.64
CA LEU A 790 39.31 -19.71 35.43
C LEU A 790 39.83 -21.14 35.28
N ALA A 791 38.95 -22.09 35.07
CA ALA A 791 39.31 -23.48 34.80
C ALA A 791 38.69 -23.91 33.46
N ALA A 792 39.52 -24.42 32.55
CA ALA A 792 39.12 -24.93 31.26
C ALA A 792 39.51 -26.40 31.06
N ASN A 793 38.73 -27.11 30.25
CA ASN A 793 39.05 -28.45 29.74
C ASN A 793 38.95 -28.43 28.22
N GLY A 794 39.86 -29.11 27.53
CA GLY A 794 39.87 -29.17 26.08
C GLY A 794 39.81 -30.57 25.49
N GLN A 795 39.67 -30.63 24.16
CA GLN A 795 39.85 -31.84 23.35
C GLN A 795 40.29 -31.51 21.93
N VAL A 796 40.83 -32.52 21.25
CA VAL A 796 41.16 -32.47 19.82
C VAL A 796 40.21 -33.35 19.03
N ASN A 797 39.54 -32.75 18.05
CA ASN A 797 38.68 -33.46 17.11
C ASN A 797 39.37 -33.54 15.74
N SER A 798 39.80 -34.74 15.36
CA SER A 798 40.51 -34.99 14.11
C SER A 798 39.58 -35.07 12.91
N GLY A 799 39.90 -34.37 11.83
CA GLY A 799 39.12 -34.39 10.58
C GLY A 799 39.88 -33.82 9.38
N ALA A 800 39.15 -33.54 8.29
CA ALA A 800 39.70 -32.79 7.14
C ALA A 800 39.95 -31.31 7.49
N GLN A 801 39.17 -30.79 8.43
CA GLN A 801 39.42 -29.55 9.16
C GLN A 801 39.37 -29.94 10.63
N SER A 802 40.53 -30.13 11.24
CA SER A 802 40.59 -30.54 12.64
C SER A 802 40.30 -29.36 13.56
N LYS A 803 39.84 -29.63 14.78
CA LYS A 803 39.43 -28.60 15.72
C LYS A 803 40.05 -28.83 17.08
N ILE A 804 40.52 -27.77 17.71
CA ILE A 804 40.90 -27.77 19.12
C ILE A 804 39.78 -27.04 19.86
N LEU A 805 39.11 -27.73 20.77
CA LEU A 805 37.98 -27.21 21.53
C LEU A 805 38.36 -27.02 22.98
N PHE A 806 37.89 -25.94 23.60
CA PHE A 806 38.00 -25.68 25.02
C PHE A 806 36.65 -25.28 25.58
N THR A 807 36.34 -25.72 26.79
CA THR A 807 35.21 -25.24 27.60
C THR A 807 35.70 -24.79 28.96
N TRP A 808 35.17 -23.71 29.51
CA TRP A 808 35.62 -23.17 30.80
C TRP A 808 34.50 -22.66 31.68
N SER A 809 34.84 -22.49 32.96
CA SER A 809 34.01 -21.81 33.94
C SER A 809 34.89 -21.16 35.00
N GLY A 810 34.37 -20.15 35.69
CA GLY A 810 35.13 -19.45 36.70
C GLY A 810 34.50 -18.13 37.11
N TYR A 811 35.25 -17.35 37.89
CA TYR A 811 34.83 -16.04 38.37
C TYR A 811 35.96 -15.03 38.24
N MET A 812 35.59 -13.80 37.86
CA MET A 812 36.45 -12.63 37.80
C MET A 812 35.86 -11.50 38.64
N THR A 813 36.68 -10.53 39.02
CA THR A 813 36.26 -9.38 39.83
C THR A 813 36.55 -8.10 39.05
N ALA A 814 35.52 -7.30 38.79
CA ALA A 814 35.69 -5.96 38.25
C ALA A 814 36.36 -5.03 39.28
N ASP A 815 36.92 -3.89 38.85
CA ASP A 815 37.56 -2.91 39.75
C ASP A 815 36.62 -2.34 40.82
N SER A 816 35.30 -2.35 40.56
CA SER A 816 34.25 -1.99 41.51
C SER A 816 34.00 -3.04 42.60
N GLY A 817 34.64 -4.21 42.50
CA GLY A 817 34.48 -5.36 43.39
C GLY A 817 33.37 -6.33 42.97
N GLN A 818 32.70 -6.09 41.83
CA GLN A 818 31.63 -6.93 41.31
C GLN A 818 32.16 -8.23 40.71
N LYS A 819 31.47 -9.34 40.98
CA LYS A 819 31.82 -10.66 40.48
C LYS A 819 31.15 -10.97 39.16
N VAL A 820 31.97 -11.29 38.17
CA VAL A 820 31.56 -11.82 36.88
C VAL A 820 31.68 -13.33 36.92
N ALA A 821 30.59 -14.06 36.72
CA ALA A 821 30.57 -15.50 36.64
C ALA A 821 30.51 -15.96 35.19
N ILE A 822 31.40 -16.89 34.86
CA ILE A 822 31.35 -17.65 33.61
C ILE A 822 30.87 -19.05 33.95
N THR A 823 29.71 -19.44 33.43
CA THR A 823 28.97 -20.64 33.87
C THR A 823 29.07 -21.82 32.90
N SER A 824 28.85 -23.03 33.44
CA SER A 824 28.71 -24.33 32.74
C SER A 824 29.84 -24.73 31.77
N PRO A 825 30.80 -25.57 32.18
CA PRO A 825 31.67 -26.27 31.25
C PRO A 825 30.99 -27.54 30.70
N ASP A 826 30.65 -27.59 29.40
CA ASP A 826 30.16 -28.79 28.70
C ASP A 826 30.83 -28.96 27.33
N LEU A 827 31.78 -29.88 27.27
CA LEU A 827 32.58 -30.14 26.07
C LEU A 827 31.76 -30.75 24.93
N ALA A 828 30.72 -31.54 25.25
CA ALA A 828 29.86 -32.15 24.24
C ALA A 828 29.00 -31.09 23.54
N GLU A 829 28.64 -30.04 24.28
CA GLU A 829 27.93 -28.92 23.72
C GLU A 829 28.81 -28.01 22.87
N CYS A 830 30.03 -27.71 23.35
CA CYS A 830 31.02 -27.01 22.55
C CYS A 830 31.33 -27.74 21.24
N GLU A 831 31.34 -29.08 21.25
CA GLU A 831 31.50 -29.88 20.04
C GLU A 831 30.35 -29.69 19.04
N ARG A 832 29.10 -29.69 19.52
CA ARG A 832 27.92 -29.44 18.67
C ARG A 832 27.95 -28.03 18.09
N TRP A 833 28.37 -27.05 18.88
CA TRP A 833 28.52 -25.67 18.42
C TRP A 833 29.66 -25.51 17.41
N ALA A 834 30.80 -26.17 17.64
CA ALA A 834 31.95 -26.12 16.73
C ALA A 834 31.67 -26.64 15.31
N ILE A 835 30.68 -27.51 15.15
CA ILE A 835 30.21 -28.04 13.85
C ILE A 835 28.95 -27.31 13.34
N ASP A 836 28.61 -26.18 13.95
CA ASP A 836 27.44 -25.35 13.63
C ASP A 836 26.12 -26.15 13.69
N ALA A 837 26.02 -27.15 14.59
CA ALA A 837 24.80 -27.94 14.82
C ALA A 837 23.84 -27.31 15.85
N ILE A 838 24.29 -26.26 16.54
CA ILE A 838 23.52 -25.38 17.43
C ILE A 838 24.09 -23.97 17.29
N ASP A 839 23.25 -22.95 17.46
CA ASP A 839 23.65 -21.55 17.30
C ASP A 839 24.21 -20.97 18.61
N MET A 840 23.60 -21.32 19.75
CA MET A 840 24.02 -20.88 21.09
C MET A 840 24.25 -22.10 22.00
N PRO A 841 25.48 -22.35 22.48
CA PRO A 841 25.74 -23.38 23.48
C PRO A 841 25.33 -22.88 24.88
N ASN A 842 24.76 -23.75 25.70
CA ASN A 842 24.58 -23.61 27.15
C ASN A 842 25.90 -23.79 27.95
N ALA A 843 27.05 -23.58 27.31
CA ALA A 843 28.38 -23.66 27.89
C ALA A 843 29.32 -22.62 27.26
N SER A 844 30.28 -22.12 28.03
CA SER A 844 31.34 -21.27 27.48
C SER A 844 32.35 -22.12 26.71
N CYS A 845 32.64 -21.76 25.46
CA CYS A 845 33.32 -22.57 24.46
C CYS A 845 34.28 -21.75 23.60
N SER A 846 35.48 -22.25 23.32
CA SER A 846 36.40 -21.73 22.28
C SER A 846 36.77 -22.85 21.33
N VAL A 847 36.87 -22.53 20.05
CA VAL A 847 37.18 -23.46 18.98
C VAL A 847 38.22 -22.84 18.07
N LEU A 848 39.36 -23.51 17.90
CA LEU A 848 40.35 -23.19 16.89
C LEU A 848 40.25 -24.19 15.74
N TYR A 849 40.15 -23.70 14.51
CA TYR A 849 40.03 -24.50 13.30
C TYR A 849 41.39 -24.64 12.62
N VAL A 850 41.94 -25.85 12.63
CA VAL A 850 43.27 -26.18 12.10
C VAL A 850 43.18 -26.81 10.71
N GLU A 851 43.93 -26.26 9.76
CA GLU A 851 44.01 -26.72 8.37
C GLU A 851 44.89 -27.95 8.22
N GLY A 852 44.39 -29.08 8.71
CA GLY A 852 45.12 -30.34 8.70
C GLY A 852 44.44 -31.42 9.51
N SER A 853 45.07 -32.59 9.55
CA SER A 853 44.61 -33.71 10.40
C SER A 853 45.52 -33.82 11.61
N ILE A 854 45.04 -33.34 12.77
CA ILE A 854 45.75 -33.44 14.05
C ILE A 854 45.11 -34.54 14.91
N GLN A 855 45.92 -35.37 15.57
CA GLN A 855 45.44 -36.39 16.53
C GLN A 855 45.62 -35.94 17.98
N LYS A 856 46.49 -34.96 18.21
CA LYS A 856 46.84 -34.36 19.50
C LYS A 856 47.30 -32.92 19.28
N VAL A 857 47.26 -32.09 20.32
CA VAL A 857 47.58 -30.65 20.23
C VAL A 857 48.97 -30.41 19.62
N GLU A 858 49.96 -31.27 19.88
CA GLU A 858 51.33 -31.04 19.36
C GLU A 858 51.43 -31.22 17.84
N ASP A 859 50.49 -31.95 17.23
CA ASP A 859 50.45 -32.09 15.77
C ASP A 859 50.05 -30.76 15.10
N ALA A 860 49.42 -29.83 15.85
CA ALA A 860 49.00 -28.53 15.33
C ALA A 860 50.19 -27.61 14.99
N ARG A 861 51.41 -27.91 15.46
CA ARG A 861 52.63 -27.15 15.10
C ARG A 861 52.94 -27.14 13.61
N ASP A 862 52.51 -28.18 12.89
CA ASP A 862 52.80 -28.38 11.47
C ASP A 862 51.67 -27.85 10.55
N PHE A 863 50.64 -27.23 11.12
CA PHE A 863 49.44 -26.78 10.41
C PHE A 863 49.02 -25.37 10.80
N ASP A 864 48.35 -24.70 9.87
CA ASP A 864 47.90 -23.33 10.02
C ASP A 864 46.51 -23.28 10.72
N VAL A 865 46.28 -22.23 11.52
CA VAL A 865 44.97 -21.98 12.13
C VAL A 865 44.18 -21.04 11.23
N SER A 866 43.08 -21.52 10.67
CA SER A 866 42.24 -20.76 9.72
C SER A 866 41.29 -19.76 10.39
N ARG A 867 40.78 -20.09 11.60
CA ARG A 867 39.73 -19.32 12.29
C ARG A 867 39.66 -19.68 13.77
N GLY A 868 39.24 -18.73 14.59
CA GLY A 868 38.84 -18.92 15.99
C GLY A 868 37.38 -18.52 16.23
N LYS A 869 36.64 -19.28 17.05
CA LYS A 869 35.33 -18.88 17.56
C LYS A 869 35.33 -19.00 19.08
N THR A 870 34.72 -18.04 19.78
CA THR A 870 34.54 -18.05 21.24
C THR A 870 33.11 -17.67 21.59
N PHE A 871 32.53 -18.36 22.57
CA PHE A 871 31.22 -18.08 23.14
C PHE A 871 31.32 -18.16 24.65
N ASN A 872 30.78 -17.16 25.36
CA ASN A 872 30.81 -17.07 26.81
C ASN A 872 29.39 -16.79 27.32
N LEU A 873 28.92 -17.58 28.27
CA LEU A 873 27.78 -17.21 29.10
C LEU A 873 28.27 -16.36 30.26
N VAL A 874 27.83 -15.10 30.32
CA VAL A 874 28.32 -14.10 31.28
C VAL A 874 27.17 -13.64 32.17
N GLU A 875 27.37 -13.77 33.47
CA GLU A 875 26.44 -13.28 34.49
C GLU A 875 27.20 -12.43 35.52
N PHE A 876 26.75 -11.19 35.75
CA PHE A 876 27.28 -10.38 36.83
C PHE A 876 26.46 -10.63 38.12
N VAL A 877 27.10 -11.13 39.17
CA VAL A 877 26.42 -11.82 40.28
C VAL A 877 26.21 -10.96 41.54
N ASP A 878 27.03 -9.94 41.81
CA ASP A 878 26.96 -9.19 43.08
C ASP A 878 27.19 -7.66 43.01
N GLY A 879 26.71 -6.99 41.96
CA GLY A 879 26.77 -5.53 41.81
C GLY A 879 25.41 -4.84 41.62
N PRO A 880 25.37 -3.49 41.62
CA PRO A 880 24.14 -2.70 41.50
C PRO A 880 23.44 -2.85 40.14
N TYR A 881 24.21 -3.15 39.09
CA TYR A 881 23.72 -3.30 37.73
C TYR A 881 23.95 -4.77 37.29
N GLY A 882 22.88 -5.55 37.25
CA GLY A 882 22.92 -6.97 36.90
C GLY A 882 22.83 -7.18 35.39
N PHE A 883 23.87 -7.76 34.79
CA PHE A 883 23.86 -8.21 33.39
C PHE A 883 23.77 -9.73 33.33
N ASN A 884 22.88 -10.22 32.46
CA ASN A 884 22.76 -11.63 32.10
C ASN A 884 22.67 -11.75 30.58
N GLY A 885 23.62 -12.45 29.96
CA GLY A 885 23.67 -12.57 28.52
C GLY A 885 24.77 -13.50 28.05
N HIS A 886 25.12 -13.37 26.78
CA HIS A 886 26.22 -14.08 26.16
C HIS A 886 27.11 -13.14 25.39
N PHE A 887 28.37 -13.52 25.32
CA PHE A 887 29.40 -12.91 24.49
C PHE A 887 29.78 -13.93 23.42
N TYR A 888 29.86 -13.51 22.17
CA TYR A 888 30.34 -14.26 21.04
C TYR A 888 31.49 -13.50 20.39
N SER A 889 32.52 -14.20 19.94
CA SER A 889 33.52 -13.63 19.07
C SER A 889 33.98 -14.60 17.99
N GLU A 890 34.30 -14.05 16.83
CA GLU A 890 34.87 -14.78 15.69
C GLU A 890 36.12 -14.06 15.21
N LEU A 891 37.23 -14.77 15.17
CA LEU A 891 38.54 -14.28 14.78
C LEU A 891 38.96 -14.91 13.45
N THR A 892 39.36 -14.08 12.50
CA THR A 892 39.90 -14.46 11.19
C THR A 892 41.13 -13.59 10.88
N ALA A 893 41.87 -13.88 9.81
CA ALA A 893 42.94 -13.01 9.36
C ALA A 893 42.96 -12.89 7.84
N VAL A 894 43.52 -11.77 7.36
CA VAL A 894 43.73 -11.49 5.94
C VAL A 894 45.16 -11.05 5.65
N ASP A 895 45.67 -11.33 4.46
CA ASP A 895 46.95 -10.81 3.98
C ASP A 895 46.84 -9.33 3.58
N GLN A 896 47.98 -8.71 3.24
CA GLN A 896 48.05 -7.32 2.76
C GLN A 896 47.24 -7.05 1.46
N GLN A 897 46.72 -8.07 0.79
CA GLN A 897 45.87 -7.98 -0.39
C GLN A 897 44.38 -8.26 -0.07
N GLY A 898 44.04 -8.54 1.19
CA GLY A 898 42.68 -8.85 1.65
C GLY A 898 42.26 -10.30 1.43
N ASN A 899 43.17 -11.22 1.12
CA ASN A 899 42.84 -12.65 1.01
C ASN A 899 42.91 -13.33 2.38
N PRO A 900 42.07 -14.36 2.66
CA PRO A 900 42.16 -15.13 3.91
C PRO A 900 43.58 -15.63 4.17
N SER A 901 44.05 -15.43 5.40
CA SER A 901 45.36 -15.85 5.86
C SER A 901 45.23 -16.57 7.22
N PRO A 902 46.18 -17.44 7.59
CA PRO A 902 46.19 -18.03 8.92
C PRO A 902 46.26 -16.99 10.04
N LEU A 903 45.68 -17.32 11.21
CA LEU A 903 45.88 -16.59 12.47
C LEU A 903 47.31 -16.80 13.00
N PHE A 904 47.81 -15.88 13.83
CA PHE A 904 49.13 -15.97 14.49
C PHE A 904 50.34 -16.02 13.55
N VAL A 905 50.25 -15.42 12.37
CA VAL A 905 51.37 -15.31 11.42
C VAL A 905 51.74 -13.84 11.17
N ASN A 906 53.00 -13.58 10.82
CA ASN A 906 53.46 -12.22 10.57
C ASN A 906 52.98 -11.69 9.21
N ASN A 907 52.78 -10.37 9.10
CA ASN A 907 52.30 -9.60 7.94
C ASN A 907 50.85 -9.89 7.54
N THR A 908 49.99 -10.16 8.53
CA THR A 908 48.54 -10.32 8.34
C THR A 908 47.78 -9.37 9.24
N THR A 909 46.57 -9.03 8.81
CA THR A 909 45.61 -8.27 9.61
C THR A 909 44.63 -9.25 10.23
N GLU A 910 44.62 -9.36 11.57
CA GLU A 910 43.62 -10.15 12.29
C GLU A 910 42.32 -9.34 12.41
N LEU A 911 41.18 -9.96 12.11
CA LEU A 911 39.84 -9.38 12.15
C LEU A 911 39.03 -10.13 13.20
N ALA A 912 38.53 -9.42 14.21
CA ALA A 912 37.65 -9.99 15.21
C ALA A 912 36.27 -9.31 15.14
N SER A 913 35.22 -10.10 15.02
CA SER A 913 33.84 -9.63 15.18
C SER A 913 33.33 -10.12 16.53
N ILE A 914 32.91 -9.20 17.38
CA ILE A 914 32.48 -9.46 18.75
C ILE A 914 31.03 -9.04 18.90
N GLU A 915 30.19 -9.93 19.42
CA GLU A 915 28.81 -9.63 19.77
C GLU A 915 28.60 -9.88 21.26
N LEU A 916 28.00 -8.92 21.95
CA LEU A 916 27.48 -9.08 23.29
C LEU A 916 25.98 -8.86 23.27
N LYS A 917 25.23 -9.83 23.74
CA LYS A 917 23.77 -9.76 23.77
C LYS A 917 23.23 -10.20 25.12
N GLY A 918 22.36 -9.39 25.71
CA GLY A 918 21.82 -9.69 27.02
C GLY A 918 20.83 -8.67 27.54
N MET A 919 20.54 -8.79 28.83
CA MET A 919 19.63 -7.91 29.55
C MET A 919 20.35 -7.25 30.73
N SER A 920 20.21 -5.93 30.84
CA SER A 920 20.71 -5.10 31.95
C SER A 920 19.58 -4.19 32.43
N GLU A 921 19.21 -4.25 33.71
CA GLU A 921 18.16 -3.41 34.33
C GLU A 921 16.80 -3.38 33.58
N GLY A 922 16.44 -4.45 32.88
CA GLY A 922 15.22 -4.52 32.07
C GLY A 922 15.35 -3.94 30.65
N THR A 923 16.52 -3.45 30.29
CA THR A 923 16.92 -3.08 28.92
C THR A 923 17.56 -4.30 28.25
N ALA A 924 16.96 -4.77 27.15
CA ALA A 924 17.56 -5.79 26.31
C ALA A 924 18.39 -5.10 25.24
N PHE A 925 19.63 -5.54 25.03
CA PHE A 925 20.53 -4.89 24.09
C PHE A 925 21.44 -5.89 23.38
N THR A 926 21.91 -5.48 22.21
CA THR A 926 22.95 -6.13 21.42
C THR A 926 24.05 -5.11 21.14
N ALA A 927 25.26 -5.34 21.64
CA ALA A 927 26.45 -4.57 21.30
C ALA A 927 27.33 -5.39 20.34
N HIS A 928 27.75 -4.78 19.25
CA HIS A 928 28.55 -5.39 18.21
C HIS A 928 29.81 -4.55 17.99
N PHE A 929 30.96 -5.22 17.91
CA PHE A 929 32.25 -4.58 17.73
C PHE A 929 33.01 -5.30 16.62
N ASP A 930 33.49 -4.54 15.65
CA ASP A 930 34.45 -5.02 14.66
C ASP A 930 35.84 -4.47 15.02
N ILE A 931 36.79 -5.35 15.27
CA ILE A 931 38.17 -5.04 15.65
C ILE A 931 39.11 -5.51 14.54
N ARG A 932 40.10 -4.67 14.22
CA ARG A 932 41.13 -4.97 13.24
C ARG A 932 42.52 -4.77 13.87
N ASN A 933 43.32 -5.81 13.91
CA ASN A 933 44.68 -5.76 14.43
C ASN A 933 45.67 -5.86 13.26
N GLU A 934 46.43 -4.80 13.02
CA GLU A 934 47.56 -4.81 12.08
C GLU A 934 48.87 -4.89 12.85
N ASP A 935 49.87 -5.63 12.34
CA ASP A 935 51.21 -5.66 12.94
C ASP A 935 51.70 -4.22 13.26
N ASP A 936 51.82 -3.90 14.55
CA ASP A 936 52.21 -2.61 15.13
C ASP A 936 51.16 -1.45 15.11
N ASN A 937 49.88 -1.70 14.75
CA ASN A 937 48.78 -0.71 14.86
C ASN A 937 47.40 -1.37 15.11
N ASP A 938 46.79 -1.11 16.28
CA ASP A 938 45.45 -1.59 16.64
C ASP A 938 44.38 -0.60 16.11
N ASP A 939 44.03 -0.69 14.83
CA ASP A 939 42.92 0.09 14.26
C ASP A 939 41.57 -0.54 14.63
N LEU A 940 40.86 0.03 15.60
CA LEU A 940 39.52 -0.46 15.96
C LEU A 940 38.50 -0.10 14.84
N GLY A 941 37.58 -1.00 14.51
CA GLY A 941 36.63 -0.82 13.40
C GLY A 941 35.40 0.01 13.77
N MET A 942 34.28 -0.65 14.09
CA MET A 942 33.01 -0.01 14.45
C MET A 942 32.50 -0.57 15.78
N ALA A 943 31.93 0.28 16.63
CA ALA A 943 31.10 -0.09 17.76
C ALA A 943 29.64 0.24 17.45
N LYS A 944 28.75 -0.72 17.64
CA LYS A 944 27.31 -0.58 17.42
C LYS A 944 26.55 -1.13 18.62
N VAL A 945 25.74 -0.31 19.29
CA VAL A 945 24.88 -0.73 20.40
C VAL A 945 23.43 -0.52 20.03
N SER A 946 22.67 -1.61 19.96
CA SER A 946 21.23 -1.61 19.71
C SER A 946 20.48 -1.90 21.00
N ILE A 947 19.43 -1.14 21.30
CA ILE A 947 18.51 -1.47 22.40
C ILE A 947 17.32 -2.22 21.81
N ASP A 948 17.42 -3.55 21.83
CA ASP A 948 16.49 -4.50 21.22
C ASP A 948 15.02 -4.30 21.64
N ASN A 949 14.77 -3.74 22.83
CA ASN A 949 13.43 -3.51 23.37
C ASN A 949 13.01 -2.04 23.45
N PHE A 950 13.61 -1.14 22.66
CA PHE A 950 13.30 0.28 22.72
C PHE A 950 13.38 0.97 21.34
N ASN A 951 12.23 1.06 20.64
CA ASN A 951 12.03 1.86 19.41
C ASN A 951 13.19 1.76 18.39
N GLY A 952 13.77 0.57 18.29
CA GLY A 952 14.91 0.29 17.42
C GLY A 952 16.11 1.21 17.62
N TYR A 953 16.34 1.72 18.83
CA TYR A 953 17.45 2.62 19.12
C TYR A 953 18.79 1.95 18.80
N VAL A 954 19.63 2.67 18.05
CA VAL A 954 20.97 2.28 17.68
C VAL A 954 21.94 3.44 17.93
N PHE A 955 23.04 3.13 18.60
CA PHE A 955 24.19 4.00 18.81
C PHE A 955 25.39 3.40 18.07
N ASP A 956 25.91 4.11 17.07
CA ASP A 956 27.01 3.64 16.22
C ASP A 956 28.18 4.62 16.31
N VAL A 957 29.41 4.13 16.49
CA VAL A 957 30.65 4.91 16.52
C VAL A 957 31.75 4.20 15.72
N SER A 958 32.43 4.95 14.86
CA SER A 958 33.67 4.51 14.20
C SER A 958 34.82 4.58 15.18
N LEU A 959 35.46 3.45 15.44
CA LEU A 959 36.59 3.32 16.36
C LEU A 959 37.96 3.52 15.65
N ILE A 960 37.97 3.85 14.35
CA ILE A 960 39.21 4.01 13.57
C ILE A 960 40.05 5.18 14.12
N ASP A 961 41.26 4.89 14.59
CA ASP A 961 42.19 5.87 15.21
C ASP A 961 42.82 6.77 14.13
N GLY A 962 42.09 7.80 13.72
CA GLY A 962 42.64 8.93 12.94
C GLY A 962 43.19 10.03 13.86
N GLU A 963 43.96 10.99 13.35
CA GLU A 963 44.29 12.22 14.10
C GLU A 963 42.99 13.04 14.39
N GLY A 964 42.19 12.65 15.40
CA GLY A 964 40.91 13.28 15.75
C GLY A 964 40.04 12.45 16.72
N PRO A 965 38.95 13.03 17.28
CA PRO A 965 38.02 12.30 18.15
C PRO A 965 37.23 11.24 17.36
N LEU A 966 36.78 10.17 18.03
CA LEU A 966 35.87 9.19 17.42
C LEU A 966 34.54 9.84 17.04
N LEU A 967 33.96 9.42 15.91
CA LEU A 967 32.73 9.96 15.34
C LEU A 967 31.70 8.88 15.09
N GLY A 968 30.43 9.24 15.22
CA GLY A 968 29.32 8.29 15.09
C GLY A 968 27.96 8.96 14.92
N ASN A 969 26.90 8.18 15.07
CA ASN A 969 25.53 8.66 15.04
C ASN A 969 24.61 7.85 15.95
N VAL A 970 23.50 8.47 16.33
CA VAL A 970 22.35 7.79 16.94
C VAL A 970 21.22 7.76 15.93
N SER A 971 20.56 6.61 15.83
CA SER A 971 19.36 6.42 15.03
C SER A 971 18.29 5.63 15.78
N LEU A 972 17.07 5.70 15.26
CA LEU A 972 15.94 4.90 15.69
C LEU A 972 15.47 4.07 14.50
N ASN A 973 15.39 2.75 14.62
CA ASN A 973 14.68 1.91 13.67
C ASN A 973 13.20 1.91 14.08
N ASN A 974 12.40 2.63 13.31
CA ASN A 974 10.94 2.52 13.32
C ASN A 974 10.53 1.32 12.44
N ASP A 975 9.22 1.06 12.36
CA ASP A 975 8.65 -0.05 11.58
C ASP A 975 8.89 0.07 10.05
N THR A 976 9.56 1.12 9.56
CA THR A 976 9.77 1.44 8.14
C THR A 976 11.13 1.01 7.55
N ASN A 977 11.84 0.05 8.16
CA ASN A 977 13.14 -0.50 7.70
C ASN A 977 14.31 0.50 7.43
N VAL A 978 14.09 1.82 7.55
CA VAL A 978 15.08 2.88 7.35
C VAL A 978 15.40 3.54 8.71
N PRO A 979 16.66 3.50 9.18
CA PRO A 979 17.03 4.13 10.44
C PRO A 979 16.82 5.65 10.38
N VAL A 980 15.99 6.20 11.27
CA VAL A 980 15.81 7.66 11.43
C VAL A 980 17.00 8.21 12.20
N HIS A 981 17.81 9.06 11.56
CA HIS A 981 18.93 9.74 12.21
C HIS A 981 18.42 10.78 13.23
N VAL A 982 18.89 10.71 14.47
CA VAL A 982 18.47 11.61 15.56
C VAL A 982 19.59 12.44 16.16
N GLY A 983 20.86 12.09 15.93
CA GLY A 983 22.00 12.89 16.38
C GLY A 983 23.36 12.37 15.94
N ASN A 984 24.36 13.25 15.98
CA ASN A 984 25.76 12.92 15.70
C ASN A 984 26.50 12.68 17.01
N VAL A 985 27.41 11.72 17.03
CA VAL A 985 28.21 11.35 18.19
C VAL A 985 29.66 11.80 17.98
N GLU A 986 30.26 12.43 18.99
CA GLU A 986 31.67 12.82 19.02
C GLU A 986 32.29 12.41 20.37
N GLU A 987 33.46 11.80 20.35
CA GLU A 987 34.21 11.47 21.57
C GLU A 987 34.66 12.72 22.33
N ILE A 988 34.57 12.65 23.66
CA ILE A 988 35.10 13.64 24.61
C ILE A 988 36.00 12.96 25.64
N THR A 989 36.75 13.74 26.42
CA THR A 989 37.79 13.23 27.35
C THR A 989 37.35 12.12 28.31
N ASN A 990 36.05 12.00 28.62
CA ASN A 990 35.51 10.96 29.50
C ASN A 990 34.16 10.42 28.98
N GLY A 991 33.98 10.21 27.67
CA GLY A 991 32.75 9.63 27.12
C GLY A 991 32.39 10.19 25.75
N PHE A 992 31.10 10.40 25.48
CA PHE A 992 30.61 10.88 24.19
C PHE A 992 29.68 12.08 24.32
N ARG A 993 29.82 13.04 23.41
CA ARG A 993 28.85 14.12 23.18
C ARG A 993 27.92 13.71 22.04
N ILE A 994 26.62 13.85 22.24
CA ILE A 994 25.63 13.67 21.18
C ILE A 994 25.05 15.04 20.82
N ASP A 995 25.28 15.45 19.59
CA ASP A 995 24.71 16.65 18.96
C ASP A 995 23.42 16.24 18.24
N TYR A 996 22.28 16.43 18.91
CA TYR A 996 20.96 16.08 18.39
C TYR A 996 20.53 17.00 17.25
N ILE A 997 19.67 16.50 16.36
CA ILE A 997 19.17 17.22 15.17
C ILE A 997 18.45 18.53 15.51
N ASN A 998 17.93 18.67 16.73
CA ASN A 998 17.31 19.89 17.23
C ASN A 998 18.33 20.98 17.62
N GLY A 999 19.63 20.72 17.45
CA GLY A 999 20.73 21.64 17.74
C GLY A 999 21.23 21.60 19.19
N GLU A 1000 20.77 20.67 20.02
CA GLU A 1000 21.24 20.51 21.40
C GLU A 1000 22.35 19.47 21.52
N SER A 1001 23.36 19.80 22.33
CA SER A 1001 24.48 18.92 22.64
C SER A 1001 24.37 18.42 24.06
N ILE A 1002 24.40 17.10 24.26
CA ILE A 1002 24.42 16.47 25.59
C ILE A 1002 25.69 15.63 25.72
N GLU A 1003 26.41 15.80 26.82
CA GLU A 1003 27.59 15.00 27.16
C GLU A 1003 27.18 13.81 28.04
N TYR A 1004 27.51 12.60 27.59
CA TYR A 1004 27.29 11.32 28.27
C TYR A 1004 28.64 10.76 28.71
N THR A 1005 28.98 10.96 29.99
CA THR A 1005 30.31 10.64 30.54
C THR A 1005 30.49 9.22 31.04
N ASP A 1006 29.42 8.43 31.02
CA ASP A 1006 29.44 7.07 31.57
C ASP A 1006 29.52 6.00 30.46
N ILE A 1007 29.58 6.40 29.18
CA ILE A 1007 29.74 5.51 28.02
C ILE A 1007 31.23 5.43 27.68
N ASP A 1008 31.85 4.24 27.80
CA ASP A 1008 33.25 3.99 27.41
C ASP A 1008 33.37 2.58 26.81
N PHE A 1009 33.93 2.48 25.61
CA PHE A 1009 34.11 1.19 24.91
C PHE A 1009 35.53 0.66 24.95
N LEU A 1010 36.52 1.51 25.25
CA LEU A 1010 37.93 1.19 25.06
C LEU A 1010 38.69 1.06 26.37
N GLY A 1011 38.14 1.54 27.50
CA GLY A 1011 38.82 1.51 28.80
C GLY A 1011 40.09 2.37 28.86
N GLN A 1012 40.55 2.92 27.73
CA GLN A 1012 41.78 3.69 27.57
C GLN A 1012 41.54 5.20 27.73
N SER A 1013 40.66 5.62 28.64
CA SER A 1013 40.61 7.03 29.05
C SER A 1013 41.68 7.30 30.11
N ASN A 1014 42.89 7.62 29.63
CA ASN A 1014 44.12 8.01 30.36
C ASN A 1014 43.95 8.30 31.86
N ASN A 1015 44.45 7.35 32.67
CA ASN A 1015 45.47 7.66 33.67
C ASN A 1015 46.47 6.52 33.84
#